data_AF-A0A2P5FG78-F1
#
_entry.id   AF-A0A2P5FG78-F1
#
_cell.length_a   1.000
_cell.length_b   1.000
_cell.length_c   1.000
_cell.angle_alpha   90.00
_cell.angle_beta   90.00
_cell.angle_gamma   90.00
#
_symmetry.space_group_name_H-M   'P 1'
#
loop_
_entity.id
_entity.type
_entity.pdbx_description
1 polymer ?
#
loop_
_entity_poly.entity_id
_entity_poly.type
_entity_poly.pdbx_seq_one_letter_code
_entity_poly.pdbx_strand_id
1 'polypeptide(L)'
;MGSANAFSTQGNQPLFSFGVISDVQHADIRDGRSFVGVPRYYRHSILVLQRAVQRWNEHKKHKFVINFGDIVDGFCPKDQSLSTVRKVVEEFEKFDGPVYHMIGNHCLYNLPRDKLLPMLKITSNDGCAYYDFSPTPEFRFVVLDGYDISAIGWPQDHPKRLEAVKFLQEKNPNSEKNSPEGLVGLERRFLMFNGAVGKEQLKWLDGILQEATEMRQKVVICCHLPLDPGASSREALLWNYDEVMDLIHQYNCVKVCLAGHDHKGGHSIDSHGIHHRVLEAALECPPGTDAFGYVDVYNDRLSLNGTDRMENAASAPAYMSYLEAASKAPPSLHVVYISTALETKAFAYELVPTITCTSSNVVQTILKVRFSTSPNLRVWYGPDSYMGANIVELFQQMTKMTDEEIAEVHPEHNRDSIKSLLPRLHYYQDGTCIVHHLFGHEVVEKIDEMYSDAFLTAHFEVPGEMFSLAMEAKRRGMGVVGSTQNILDLIKQRVQEALDRNVSDNLQFVLGTESEMVTSIVAAVRSLLNSSQSGAKVKVETDFPVSSDLMARTSSNSSLDLKSIKVGDVILPVLPGVASGEGCSIHGGCASCPYMKINSLSSLLKVCHHLPDESNILTPYKAERFKLQTPNGKSIADVGCEPILHMRHFQELKELPKKLVNDILHPRSSQR
;
A
#
# COMPACT_ATOMS: atom_id res chain seq x y z
N MET A 1 38.79 -31.37 -26.58
CA MET A 1 38.30 -30.00 -26.30
C MET A 1 36.78 -30.02 -26.44
N GLY A 2 36.06 -29.75 -25.37
CA GLY A 2 34.60 -29.78 -25.34
C GLY A 2 34.16 -29.36 -23.94
N SER A 3 33.85 -28.07 -23.80
CA SER A 3 33.58 -27.34 -22.56
C SER A 3 32.44 -27.96 -21.75
N ALA A 4 32.69 -28.18 -20.46
CA ALA A 4 31.67 -28.49 -19.47
C ALA A 4 30.93 -27.21 -19.10
N ASN A 5 29.67 -27.07 -19.52
CA ASN A 5 28.78 -26.06 -18.99
C ASN A 5 28.24 -26.53 -17.64
N ALA A 6 28.82 -26.01 -16.57
CA ALA A 6 28.30 -26.11 -15.22
C ALA A 6 27.06 -25.19 -15.10
N PHE A 7 25.88 -25.77 -14.90
CA PHE A 7 24.72 -25.04 -14.42
C PHE A 7 24.94 -24.72 -12.94
N SER A 8 25.36 -23.48 -12.66
CA SER A 8 25.54 -22.98 -11.29
C SER A 8 24.20 -22.66 -10.63
N THR A 9 24.01 -23.22 -9.45
CA THR A 9 22.98 -22.91 -8.44
C THR A 9 23.00 -21.41 -8.04
N GLN A 10 22.02 -20.60 -8.45
CA GLN A 10 21.92 -19.15 -8.14
C GLN A 10 20.50 -18.73 -7.68
N GLY A 11 19.92 -19.38 -6.66
CA GLY A 11 18.58 -19.02 -6.15
C GLY A 11 18.55 -17.96 -5.03
N ASN A 12 19.65 -17.70 -4.34
CA ASN A 12 19.67 -16.91 -3.08
C ASN A 12 20.45 -15.59 -3.14
N GLN A 13 21.10 -15.24 -4.25
CA GLN A 13 21.86 -13.99 -4.35
C GLN A 13 21.20 -13.01 -5.32
N PRO A 14 21.13 -11.71 -4.96
CA PRO A 14 20.67 -10.70 -5.89
C PRO A 14 21.61 -10.62 -7.10
N LEU A 15 21.06 -10.36 -8.29
CA LEU A 15 21.81 -10.10 -9.51
C LEU A 15 22.73 -8.89 -9.32
N PHE A 16 22.19 -7.86 -8.68
CA PHE A 16 22.90 -6.69 -8.19
C PHE A 16 22.04 -5.98 -7.14
N SER A 17 22.69 -5.12 -6.36
CA SER A 17 22.02 -4.24 -5.41
C SER A 17 22.37 -2.79 -5.73
N PHE A 18 21.50 -1.85 -5.41
CA PHE A 18 21.79 -0.42 -5.54
C PHE A 18 21.19 0.39 -4.39
N GLY A 19 21.88 1.45 -3.96
CA GLY A 19 21.40 2.35 -2.91
C GLY A 19 20.42 3.38 -3.45
N VAL A 20 19.48 3.83 -2.62
CA VAL A 20 18.49 4.86 -2.97
C VAL A 20 18.32 5.87 -1.85
N ILE A 21 18.21 7.15 -2.23
CA ILE A 21 17.89 8.27 -1.33
C ILE A 21 17.16 9.35 -2.13
N SER A 22 16.27 10.10 -1.46
CA SER A 22 15.55 11.22 -2.07
C SER A 22 15.54 12.45 -1.17
N ASP A 23 15.43 13.62 -1.80
CA ASP A 23 15.12 14.91 -1.14
C ASP A 23 16.02 15.19 0.07
N VAL A 24 17.34 15.19 -0.15
CA VAL A 24 18.31 15.59 0.88
C VAL A 24 18.09 17.05 1.27
N GLN A 25 17.88 17.94 0.28
CA GLN A 25 17.55 19.36 0.47
C GLN A 25 18.40 20.02 1.57
N HIS A 26 19.72 19.83 1.53
CA HIS A 26 20.60 20.40 2.55
C HIS A 26 20.66 21.92 2.41
N ALA A 27 20.63 22.63 3.55
CA ALA A 27 20.97 24.04 3.62
C ALA A 27 21.51 24.36 5.02
N ASP A 28 22.51 25.24 5.12
CA ASP A 28 23.04 25.70 6.41
C ASP A 28 22.17 26.81 7.03
N ILE A 29 20.90 26.48 7.24
CA ILE A 29 19.90 27.36 7.87
C ILE A 29 19.28 26.64 9.07
N ARG A 30 18.53 27.38 9.89
CA ARG A 30 17.77 26.77 11.00
C ARG A 30 16.64 25.91 10.45
N ASP A 31 16.28 24.89 11.20
CA ASP A 31 15.15 24.01 10.88
C ASP A 31 13.88 24.84 10.65
N GLY A 32 13.09 24.40 9.68
CA GLY A 32 11.90 25.09 9.21
C GLY A 32 10.68 24.18 9.22
N ARG A 33 9.65 24.62 8.50
CA ARG A 33 8.43 23.84 8.27
C ARG A 33 7.99 24.02 6.81
N SER A 34 7.33 23.01 6.27
CA SER A 34 6.61 23.12 5.01
C SER A 34 5.42 24.07 5.16
N PHE A 35 4.78 24.42 4.05
CA PHE A 35 3.57 25.25 4.03
C PHE A 35 2.43 24.66 4.89
N VAL A 36 2.33 23.33 4.92
CA VAL A 36 1.35 22.57 5.72
C VAL A 36 1.84 22.23 7.13
N GLY A 37 2.99 22.77 7.54
CA GLY A 37 3.49 22.69 8.92
C GLY A 37 4.41 21.49 9.23
N VAL A 38 4.77 20.68 8.25
CA VAL A 38 5.65 19.50 8.43
C VAL A 38 7.09 19.97 8.70
N PRO A 39 7.75 19.50 9.78
CA PRO A 39 9.13 19.91 10.11
C PRO A 39 10.14 19.56 9.01
N ARG A 40 11.06 20.49 8.72
CA ARG A 40 12.15 20.34 7.75
C ARG A 40 13.51 20.56 8.43
N TYR A 41 14.39 19.56 8.39
CA TYR A 41 15.65 19.53 9.13
C TYR A 41 16.87 19.72 8.20
N TYR A 42 17.06 20.95 7.71
CA TYR A 42 18.01 21.27 6.64
C TYR A 42 19.47 20.92 6.95
N ARG A 43 19.90 21.07 8.20
CA ARG A 43 21.27 20.73 8.63
C ARG A 43 21.46 19.25 8.89
N HIS A 44 20.42 18.57 9.36
CA HIS A 44 20.45 17.14 9.66
C HIS A 44 20.49 16.29 8.40
N SER A 45 19.86 16.73 7.32
CA SER A 45 19.72 15.92 6.11
C SER A 45 21.04 15.49 5.45
N ILE A 46 22.09 16.31 5.51
CA ILE A 46 23.43 15.89 5.05
C ILE A 46 24.04 14.80 5.93
N LEU A 47 23.67 14.74 7.23
CA LEU A 47 24.10 13.67 8.12
C LEU A 47 23.39 12.35 7.77
N VAL A 48 22.13 12.40 7.32
CA VAL A 48 21.42 11.23 6.76
C VAL A 48 22.15 10.71 5.54
N LEU A 49 22.56 11.60 4.62
CA LEU A 49 23.36 11.21 3.45
C LEU A 49 24.71 10.58 3.85
N GLN A 50 25.42 11.18 4.81
CA GLN A 50 26.69 10.63 5.30
C GLN A 50 26.54 9.22 5.87
N ARG A 51 25.49 8.97 6.67
CA ARG A 51 25.17 7.64 7.19
C ARG A 51 24.77 6.67 6.07
N ALA A 52 24.02 7.14 5.07
CA ALA A 52 23.65 6.34 3.90
C ALA A 52 24.89 5.86 3.14
N VAL A 53 25.79 6.78 2.79
CA VAL A 53 27.04 6.46 2.08
C VAL A 53 27.92 5.53 2.90
N GLN A 54 28.06 5.79 4.20
CA GLN A 54 28.81 4.90 5.10
C GLN A 54 28.23 3.47 5.07
N ARG A 55 26.92 3.32 5.22
CA ARG A 55 26.25 2.01 5.28
C ARG A 55 26.30 1.28 3.93
N TRP A 56 26.16 2.00 2.83
CA TRP A 56 26.31 1.41 1.49
C TRP A 56 27.74 0.89 1.25
N ASN A 57 28.75 1.65 1.70
CA ASN A 57 30.16 1.27 1.64
C ASN A 57 30.49 0.10 2.58
N GLU A 58 29.90 0.04 3.78
CA GLU A 58 30.07 -1.06 4.73
C GLU A 58 29.54 -2.39 4.17
N HIS A 59 28.39 -2.36 3.49
CA HIS A 59 27.80 -3.57 2.91
C HIS A 59 28.57 -4.09 1.69
N LYS A 60 29.34 -3.25 0.97
CA LYS A 60 30.15 -3.59 -0.22
C LYS A 60 29.43 -4.39 -1.33
N LYS A 61 28.10 -4.38 -1.35
CA LYS A 61 27.26 -5.10 -2.32
C LYS A 61 26.61 -4.22 -3.38
N HIS A 62 26.60 -2.91 -3.16
CA HIS A 62 25.90 -1.96 -4.02
C HIS A 62 26.74 -1.67 -5.25
N LYS A 63 26.20 -1.93 -6.44
CA LYS A 63 26.87 -1.69 -7.71
C LYS A 63 26.86 -0.21 -8.11
N PHE A 64 25.84 0.51 -7.65
CA PHE A 64 25.65 1.94 -7.86
C PHE A 64 24.67 2.49 -6.82
N VAL A 65 24.50 3.81 -6.79
CA VAL A 65 23.46 4.48 -6.00
C VAL A 65 22.71 5.49 -6.87
N ILE A 66 21.42 5.70 -6.56
CA ILE A 66 20.58 6.70 -7.25
C ILE A 66 20.11 7.74 -6.23
N ASN A 67 20.36 9.01 -6.53
CA ASN A 67 19.76 10.14 -5.83
C ASN A 67 18.55 10.67 -6.61
N PHE A 68 17.39 10.69 -5.96
CA PHE A 68 16.11 11.03 -6.57
C PHE A 68 15.80 12.54 -6.67
N GLY A 69 16.84 13.37 -6.70
CA GLY A 69 16.72 14.82 -6.89
C GLY A 69 16.81 15.61 -5.60
N ASP A 70 16.55 16.92 -5.73
CA ASP A 70 16.44 17.86 -4.60
C ASP A 70 17.60 17.78 -3.58
N ILE A 71 18.82 18.02 -4.06
CA ILE A 71 20.05 17.90 -3.24
C ILE A 71 20.22 19.03 -2.20
N VAL A 72 19.79 20.24 -2.54
CA VAL A 72 19.99 21.47 -1.77
C VAL A 72 18.69 22.25 -1.79
N ASP A 73 18.26 22.74 -0.64
CA ASP A 73 16.97 23.40 -0.50
C ASP A 73 16.92 24.77 -1.20
N GLY A 74 15.76 25.16 -1.72
CA GLY A 74 15.53 26.46 -2.37
C GLY A 74 15.78 27.67 -1.46
N PHE A 75 15.68 27.51 -0.14
CA PHE A 75 16.01 28.54 0.87
C PHE A 75 17.51 28.68 1.14
N CYS A 76 18.37 27.86 0.53
CA CYS A 76 19.81 28.06 0.59
C CYS A 76 20.16 29.46 0.01
N PRO A 77 20.97 30.27 0.73
CA PRO A 77 21.43 31.56 0.23
C PRO A 77 22.08 31.42 -1.15
N LYS A 78 21.68 32.24 -2.12
CA LYS A 78 22.07 32.08 -3.53
C LYS A 78 23.57 32.26 -3.78
N ASP A 79 24.23 33.03 -2.93
CA ASP A 79 25.69 33.16 -2.88
C ASP A 79 26.40 31.87 -2.43
N GLN A 80 25.71 31.00 -1.68
CA GLN A 80 26.24 29.75 -1.14
C GLN A 80 25.76 28.51 -1.90
N SER A 81 24.73 28.61 -2.75
CA SER A 81 24.14 27.49 -3.49
C SER A 81 25.20 26.63 -4.19
N LEU A 82 26.18 27.24 -4.87
CA LEU A 82 27.21 26.51 -5.60
C LEU A 82 28.15 25.71 -4.67
N SER A 83 28.56 26.31 -3.56
CA SER A 83 29.39 25.62 -2.54
C SER A 83 28.61 24.52 -1.82
N THR A 84 27.33 24.75 -1.52
CA THR A 84 26.48 23.77 -0.84
C THR A 84 26.21 22.57 -1.73
N VAL A 85 25.88 22.81 -3.02
CA VAL A 85 25.70 21.74 -4.01
C VAL A 85 26.99 20.93 -4.14
N ARG A 86 28.15 21.60 -4.25
CA ARG A 86 29.45 20.92 -4.30
C ARG A 86 29.67 20.04 -3.08
N LYS A 87 29.41 20.57 -1.87
CA LYS A 87 29.57 19.82 -0.62
C LYS A 87 28.70 18.56 -0.59
N VAL A 88 27.43 18.64 -1.02
CA VAL A 88 26.54 17.47 -1.07
C VAL A 88 27.01 16.46 -2.11
N VAL A 89 27.46 16.92 -3.28
CA VAL A 89 28.04 16.05 -4.33
C VAL A 89 29.31 15.36 -3.83
N GLU A 90 30.21 16.07 -3.15
CA GLU A 90 31.43 15.51 -2.54
C GLU A 90 31.10 14.42 -1.50
N GLU A 91 29.98 14.50 -0.79
CA GLU A 91 29.52 13.42 0.09
C GLU A 91 29.08 12.18 -0.69
N PHE A 92 28.36 12.35 -1.80
CA PHE A 92 28.02 11.24 -2.69
C PHE A 92 29.27 10.60 -3.32
N GLU A 93 30.28 11.39 -3.67
CA GLU A 93 31.54 10.91 -4.25
C GLU A 93 32.38 10.05 -3.29
N LYS A 94 32.06 10.03 -1.98
CA LYS A 94 32.68 9.10 -1.02
C LYS A 94 32.16 7.67 -1.16
N PHE A 95 31.10 7.43 -1.92
CA PHE A 95 30.62 6.09 -2.23
C PHE A 95 31.60 5.37 -3.18
N ASP A 96 31.92 4.10 -2.89
CA ASP A 96 32.84 3.28 -3.69
C ASP A 96 32.14 2.69 -4.93
N GLY A 97 31.66 3.57 -5.82
CA GLY A 97 30.96 3.21 -7.04
C GLY A 97 30.30 4.38 -7.76
N PRO A 98 29.65 4.13 -8.91
CA PRO A 98 28.94 5.17 -9.65
C PRO A 98 27.70 5.67 -8.91
N VAL A 99 27.51 6.99 -8.98
CA VAL A 99 26.35 7.71 -8.43
C VAL A 99 25.57 8.28 -9.60
N TYR A 100 24.28 7.96 -9.67
CA TYR A 100 23.35 8.50 -10.65
C TYR A 100 22.47 9.54 -9.98
N HIS A 101 22.32 10.69 -10.62
CA HIS A 101 21.56 11.80 -10.10
C HIS A 101 20.44 12.17 -11.07
N MET A 102 19.28 12.53 -10.53
CA MET A 102 18.29 13.30 -11.26
C MET A 102 18.17 14.71 -10.69
N ILE A 103 17.54 15.59 -11.46
CA ILE A 103 17.25 16.96 -11.03
C ILE A 103 15.84 17.04 -10.45
N GLY A 104 15.71 17.80 -9.37
CA GLY A 104 14.42 18.20 -8.80
C GLY A 104 14.22 19.71 -8.88
N ASN A 105 13.07 20.20 -8.42
CA ASN A 105 12.74 21.62 -8.43
C ASN A 105 13.70 22.44 -7.54
N HIS A 106 14.09 21.93 -6.37
CA HIS A 106 15.02 22.64 -5.49
C HIS A 106 16.44 22.71 -6.07
N CYS A 107 16.83 21.73 -6.90
CA CYS A 107 18.08 21.85 -7.67
C CYS A 107 18.04 23.07 -8.61
N LEU A 108 16.92 23.24 -9.31
CA LEU A 108 16.70 24.29 -10.31
C LEU A 108 16.41 25.66 -9.69
N TYR A 109 15.96 25.74 -8.44
CA TYR A 109 15.89 26.98 -7.68
C TYR A 109 17.28 27.53 -7.34
N ASN A 110 18.29 26.66 -7.25
CA ASN A 110 19.61 27.00 -6.76
C ASN A 110 20.61 27.28 -7.88
N LEU A 111 20.70 26.39 -8.86
CA LEU A 111 21.67 26.50 -9.95
C LEU A 111 21.00 26.33 -11.31
N PRO A 112 21.45 27.09 -12.33
CA PRO A 112 21.04 26.84 -13.70
C PRO A 112 21.60 25.51 -14.22
N ARG A 113 20.91 24.92 -15.22
CA ARG A 113 21.22 23.60 -15.79
C ARG A 113 22.67 23.48 -16.28
N ASP A 114 23.21 24.52 -16.92
CA ASP A 114 24.58 24.57 -17.44
C ASP A 114 25.66 24.38 -16.38
N LYS A 115 25.40 24.79 -15.13
CA LYS A 115 26.30 24.59 -13.99
C LYS A 115 25.98 23.31 -13.22
N LEU A 116 24.70 22.97 -13.09
CA LEU A 116 24.25 21.85 -12.28
C LEU A 116 24.56 20.49 -12.92
N LEU A 117 24.24 20.31 -14.20
CA LEU A 117 24.37 19.01 -14.87
C LEU A 117 25.82 18.49 -14.90
N PRO A 118 26.85 19.32 -15.20
CA PRO A 118 28.25 18.88 -15.12
C PRO A 118 28.67 18.47 -13.70
N MET A 119 28.18 19.17 -12.67
CA MET A 119 28.48 18.82 -11.27
C MET A 119 27.86 17.48 -10.87
N LEU A 120 26.68 17.16 -11.41
CA LEU A 120 26.00 15.88 -11.22
C LEU A 120 26.48 14.78 -12.18
N LYS A 121 27.49 15.07 -13.03
CA LYS A 121 28.00 14.15 -14.05
C LYS A 121 26.90 13.62 -15.00
N ILE A 122 25.85 14.42 -15.22
CA ILE A 122 24.79 14.09 -16.16
C ILE A 122 25.26 14.54 -17.55
N THR A 123 25.73 13.58 -18.35
CA THR A 123 26.18 13.82 -19.72
C THR A 123 25.02 13.60 -20.69
N SER A 124 24.31 14.68 -21.04
CA SER A 124 23.30 14.65 -22.10
C SER A 124 23.55 15.78 -23.10
N ASN A 125 23.12 15.57 -24.34
CA ASN A 125 23.19 16.60 -25.37
C ASN A 125 22.16 17.70 -25.06
N ASP A 126 22.46 18.94 -25.43
CA ASP A 126 21.53 20.07 -25.41
C ASP A 126 20.97 20.50 -24.04
N GLY A 127 21.65 20.15 -22.94
CA GLY A 127 21.26 20.58 -21.58
C GLY A 127 20.05 19.85 -21.00
N CYS A 128 19.66 18.72 -21.62
CA CYS A 128 18.67 17.79 -21.10
C CYS A 128 19.21 17.03 -19.88
N ALA A 129 18.34 16.59 -18.97
CA ALA A 129 18.75 15.81 -17.79
C ALA A 129 18.28 14.35 -17.82
N TYR A 130 17.69 13.90 -18.92
CA TYR A 130 17.27 12.51 -19.12
C TYR A 130 18.36 11.68 -19.78
N TYR A 131 18.47 10.41 -19.39
CA TYR A 131 19.45 9.44 -19.88
C TYR A 131 19.04 8.02 -19.48
N ASP A 132 19.63 7.00 -20.11
CA ASP A 132 19.47 5.61 -19.72
C ASP A 132 20.83 4.93 -19.50
N PHE A 133 20.82 3.84 -18.72
CA PHE A 133 21.99 3.00 -18.52
C PHE A 133 21.59 1.56 -18.18
N SER A 134 22.45 0.60 -18.50
CA SER A 134 22.20 -0.82 -18.21
C SER A 134 23.24 -1.34 -17.20
N PRO A 135 22.89 -1.55 -15.92
CA PRO A 135 23.81 -2.14 -14.96
C PRO A 135 24.09 -3.62 -15.24
N THR A 136 23.16 -4.33 -15.87
CA THR A 136 23.35 -5.70 -16.37
C THR A 136 22.68 -5.84 -17.74
N PRO A 137 23.03 -6.86 -18.56
CA PRO A 137 22.39 -7.06 -19.86
C PRO A 137 20.86 -7.18 -19.79
N GLU A 138 20.31 -7.65 -18.66
CA GLU A 138 18.89 -7.92 -18.46
C GLU A 138 18.09 -6.73 -17.91
N PHE A 139 18.75 -5.69 -17.41
CA PHE A 139 18.09 -4.53 -16.78
C PHE A 139 18.53 -3.23 -17.41
N ARG A 140 17.57 -2.35 -17.67
CA ARG A 140 17.80 -0.98 -18.12
C ARG A 140 17.13 -0.01 -17.16
N PHE A 141 17.86 1.02 -16.74
CA PHE A 141 17.37 2.13 -15.94
C PHE A 141 17.21 3.33 -16.85
N VAL A 142 16.06 3.98 -16.79
CA VAL A 142 15.75 5.16 -17.58
C VAL A 142 15.43 6.30 -16.62
N VAL A 143 16.24 7.34 -16.64
CA VAL A 143 16.07 8.53 -15.82
C VAL A 143 15.38 9.60 -16.67
N LEU A 144 14.20 10.02 -16.23
CA LEU A 144 13.41 11.07 -16.87
C LEU A 144 13.73 12.44 -16.26
N ASP A 145 13.69 13.46 -17.12
CA ASP A 145 13.71 14.86 -16.74
C ASP A 145 12.26 15.35 -16.63
N GLY A 146 11.69 15.25 -15.43
CA GLY A 146 10.34 15.76 -15.14
C GLY A 146 10.22 17.29 -15.20
N TYR A 147 11.33 18.01 -15.39
CA TYR A 147 11.38 19.47 -15.51
C TYR A 147 11.77 19.91 -16.93
N ASP A 148 11.67 19.02 -17.91
CA ASP A 148 11.95 19.31 -19.32
C ASP A 148 11.05 20.45 -19.83
N ILE A 149 9.74 20.34 -19.64
CA ILE A 149 8.80 21.46 -19.77
C ILE A 149 8.45 21.95 -18.37
N SER A 150 9.07 23.04 -17.93
CA SER A 150 8.80 23.62 -16.61
C SER A 150 9.00 25.13 -16.58
N ALA A 151 8.31 25.80 -15.64
CA ALA A 151 8.41 27.23 -15.41
C ALA A 151 9.72 27.63 -14.68
N ILE A 152 10.60 26.65 -14.39
CA ILE A 152 11.82 26.80 -13.57
C ILE A 152 13.00 26.12 -14.28
N GLY A 153 14.24 26.45 -13.90
CA GLY A 153 15.46 25.81 -14.43
C GLY A 153 15.93 26.23 -15.82
N TRP A 154 15.03 26.67 -16.72
CA TRP A 154 15.38 27.20 -18.03
C TRP A 154 15.52 28.74 -18.04
N PRO A 155 16.37 29.31 -18.93
CA PRO A 155 16.44 30.76 -19.18
C PRO A 155 15.08 31.37 -19.54
N GLN A 156 14.91 32.67 -19.28
CA GLN A 156 13.61 33.37 -19.43
C GLN A 156 13.05 33.32 -20.86
N ASP A 157 13.93 33.33 -21.85
CA ASP A 157 13.66 33.33 -23.30
C ASP A 157 13.61 31.92 -23.91
N HIS A 158 13.85 30.87 -23.11
CA HIS A 158 13.91 29.51 -23.62
C HIS A 158 12.51 29.00 -24.04
N PRO A 159 12.37 28.34 -25.21
CA PRO A 159 11.06 27.91 -25.74
C PRO A 159 10.31 26.98 -24.77
N LYS A 160 11.01 26.03 -24.13
CA LYS A 160 10.40 25.10 -23.15
C LYS A 160 9.82 25.83 -21.92
N ARG A 161 10.45 26.93 -21.50
CA ARG A 161 9.96 27.76 -20.39
C ARG A 161 8.72 28.54 -20.80
N LEU A 162 8.75 29.16 -21.99
CA LEU A 162 7.63 29.94 -22.51
C LEU A 162 6.39 29.06 -22.68
N GLU A 163 6.57 27.84 -23.19
CA GLU A 163 5.53 26.81 -23.26
C GLU A 163 4.97 26.47 -21.88
N ALA A 164 5.83 26.17 -20.91
CA ALA A 164 5.42 25.82 -19.55
C ALA A 164 4.67 26.96 -18.84
N VAL A 165 5.14 28.21 -18.98
CA VAL A 165 4.48 29.38 -18.38
C VAL A 165 3.09 29.59 -18.99
N LYS A 166 2.96 29.44 -20.31
CA LYS A 166 1.66 29.53 -20.99
C LYS A 166 0.71 28.45 -20.51
N PHE A 167 1.17 27.20 -20.47
CA PHE A 167 0.37 26.07 -19.98
C PHE A 167 -0.10 26.28 -18.53
N LEU A 168 0.80 26.74 -17.66
CA LEU A 168 0.48 27.00 -16.25
C LEU A 168 -0.47 28.19 -16.07
N GLN A 169 -0.40 29.21 -16.93
CA GLN A 169 -1.36 30.32 -16.93
C GLN A 169 -2.77 29.86 -17.34
N GLU A 170 -2.88 28.90 -18.27
CA GLU A 170 -4.16 28.34 -18.71
C GLU A 170 -4.77 27.40 -17.67
N LYS A 171 -3.94 26.58 -17.00
CA LYS A 171 -4.40 25.53 -16.07
C LYS A 171 -4.55 25.97 -14.62
N ASN A 172 -3.69 26.86 -14.13
CA ASN A 172 -3.73 27.35 -12.76
C ASN A 172 -4.20 28.80 -12.74
N PRO A 173 -5.43 29.10 -12.25
CA PRO A 173 -5.98 30.45 -12.26
C PRO A 173 -5.34 31.38 -11.21
N ASN A 174 -4.56 30.85 -10.27
CA ASN A 174 -4.02 31.61 -9.14
C ASN A 174 -2.92 32.59 -9.57
N SER A 175 -2.77 33.69 -8.85
CA SER A 175 -1.63 34.59 -9.03
C SER A 175 -0.33 33.97 -8.51
N GLU A 176 -0.39 33.31 -7.35
CA GLU A 176 0.68 32.48 -6.82
C GLU A 176 0.58 31.07 -7.43
N LYS A 177 1.44 30.78 -8.39
CA LYS A 177 1.38 29.54 -9.18
C LYS A 177 1.80 28.29 -8.40
N ASN A 178 2.30 28.43 -7.18
CA ASN A 178 2.51 27.30 -6.26
C ASN A 178 1.28 26.98 -5.40
N SER A 179 0.21 27.79 -5.47
CA SER A 179 -1.02 27.52 -4.72
C SER A 179 -1.93 26.54 -5.46
N PRO A 180 -2.38 25.46 -4.81
CA PRO A 180 -3.38 24.53 -5.35
C PRO A 180 -4.83 24.98 -5.07
N GLU A 181 -5.04 26.14 -4.44
CA GLU A 181 -6.38 26.63 -4.10
C GLU A 181 -7.26 26.78 -5.36
N GLY A 182 -8.51 26.30 -5.30
CA GLY A 182 -9.43 26.31 -6.43
C GLY A 182 -9.21 25.21 -7.47
N LEU A 183 -8.12 24.44 -7.39
CA LEU A 183 -7.90 23.25 -8.21
C LEU A 183 -8.53 22.01 -7.54
N VAL A 184 -9.22 21.19 -8.33
CA VAL A 184 -9.98 20.02 -7.86
C VAL A 184 -9.43 18.75 -8.50
N GLY A 185 -9.40 17.65 -7.73
CA GLY A 185 -8.95 16.35 -8.22
C GLY A 185 -7.49 16.38 -8.68
N LEU A 186 -7.22 15.77 -9.83
CA LEU A 186 -5.88 15.64 -10.41
C LEU A 186 -5.35 16.97 -10.97
N GLU A 187 -6.19 17.95 -11.26
CA GLU A 187 -5.74 19.26 -11.74
C GLU A 187 -4.89 20.00 -10.69
N ARG A 188 -4.96 19.58 -9.41
CA ARG A 188 -4.12 20.08 -8.31
C ARG A 188 -2.62 19.92 -8.54
N ARG A 189 -2.22 19.09 -9.51
CA ARG A 189 -0.82 18.91 -9.94
C ARG A 189 -0.24 20.10 -10.72
N PHE A 190 -1.08 21.00 -11.24
CA PHE A 190 -0.64 22.12 -12.07
C PHE A 190 -0.06 23.27 -11.25
N LEU A 191 1.09 23.02 -10.64
CA LEU A 191 1.81 23.91 -9.75
C LEU A 191 3.19 24.25 -10.32
N MET A 192 3.68 25.46 -10.06
CA MET A 192 4.96 25.96 -10.58
C MET A 192 6.17 25.13 -10.13
N PHE A 193 6.06 24.45 -9.00
CA PHE A 193 7.10 23.55 -8.49
C PHE A 193 7.13 22.18 -9.18
N ASN A 194 6.20 21.88 -10.08
CA ASN A 194 6.18 20.67 -10.92
C ASN A 194 6.60 20.99 -12.36
N GLY A 195 6.53 19.98 -13.24
CA GLY A 195 6.79 20.11 -14.66
C GLY A 195 6.16 18.98 -15.48
N ALA A 196 6.54 18.93 -16.75
CA ALA A 196 6.13 17.93 -17.73
C ALA A 196 7.34 17.37 -18.49
N VAL A 197 7.16 16.17 -19.03
CA VAL A 197 8.08 15.54 -19.98
C VAL A 197 7.75 16.05 -21.39
N GLY A 198 8.73 16.61 -22.10
CA GLY A 198 8.54 17.18 -23.43
C GLY A 198 8.38 16.11 -24.52
N LYS A 199 7.85 16.53 -25.68
CA LYS A 199 7.60 15.64 -26.83
C LYS A 199 8.86 14.95 -27.36
N GLU A 200 9.99 15.64 -27.36
CA GLU A 200 11.28 15.07 -27.76
C GLU A 200 11.73 13.98 -26.80
N GLN A 201 11.53 14.19 -25.50
CA GLN A 201 11.84 13.20 -24.47
C GLN A 201 10.88 12.01 -24.52
N LEU A 202 9.58 12.22 -24.77
CA LEU A 202 8.62 11.12 -25.00
C LEU A 202 9.02 10.27 -26.21
N LYS A 203 9.41 10.89 -27.32
CA LYS A 203 9.87 10.18 -28.52
C LYS A 203 11.17 9.41 -28.26
N TRP A 204 12.08 9.97 -27.46
CA TRP A 204 13.29 9.27 -27.03
C TRP A 204 12.94 8.08 -26.13
N LEU A 205 12.05 8.26 -25.16
CA LEU A 205 11.57 7.20 -24.26
C LEU A 205 10.95 6.04 -25.05
N ASP A 206 10.08 6.34 -26.02
CA ASP A 206 9.47 5.36 -26.92
C ASP A 206 10.54 4.48 -27.61
N GLY A 207 11.57 5.10 -28.18
CA GLY A 207 12.68 4.38 -28.80
C GLY A 207 13.47 3.51 -27.82
N ILE A 208 13.72 3.98 -26.60
CA ILE A 208 14.40 3.21 -25.55
C ILE A 208 13.56 2.00 -25.09
N LEU A 209 12.25 2.17 -24.94
CA LEU A 209 11.35 1.09 -24.54
C LEU A 209 11.19 0.04 -25.65
N GLN A 210 11.17 0.48 -26.92
CA GLN A 210 11.22 -0.42 -28.06
C GLN A 210 12.52 -1.25 -28.07
N GLU A 211 13.68 -0.60 -27.94
CA GLU A 211 14.98 -1.28 -27.90
C GLU A 211 15.06 -2.28 -26.73
N ALA A 212 14.62 -1.85 -25.53
CA ALA A 212 14.57 -2.71 -24.35
C ALA A 212 13.66 -3.93 -24.56
N THR A 213 12.57 -3.77 -25.30
CA THR A 213 11.66 -4.87 -25.64
C THR A 213 12.32 -5.86 -26.60
N GLU A 214 13.00 -5.37 -27.64
CA GLU A 214 13.76 -6.20 -28.60
C GLU A 214 14.88 -6.98 -27.90
N MET A 215 15.57 -6.33 -26.95
CA MET A 215 16.63 -6.92 -26.13
C MET A 215 16.12 -7.76 -24.95
N ARG A 216 14.80 -7.84 -24.73
CA ARG A 216 14.17 -8.56 -23.61
C ARG A 216 14.65 -8.08 -22.23
N GLN A 217 14.92 -6.80 -22.10
CA GLN A 217 15.33 -6.17 -20.86
C GLN A 217 14.11 -5.83 -19.98
N LYS A 218 14.34 -5.79 -18.67
CA LYS A 218 13.40 -5.23 -17.69
C LYS A 218 13.77 -3.79 -17.43
N VAL A 219 12.78 -2.91 -17.52
CA VAL A 219 13.00 -1.46 -17.41
C VAL A 219 12.54 -0.96 -16.04
N VAL A 220 13.41 -0.17 -15.40
CA VAL A 220 13.10 0.64 -14.21
C VAL A 220 13.11 2.10 -14.63
N ILE A 221 11.96 2.77 -14.52
CA ILE A 221 11.83 4.21 -14.75
C ILE A 221 12.13 4.95 -13.46
N CYS A 222 12.93 6.01 -13.54
CA CYS A 222 13.23 6.89 -12.42
C CYS A 222 12.88 8.33 -12.81
N CYS A 223 12.04 8.99 -12.03
CA CYS A 223 11.67 10.39 -12.24
C CYS A 223 11.62 11.08 -10.87
N HIS A 224 12.05 12.33 -10.75
CA HIS A 224 11.87 13.04 -9.48
C HIS A 224 10.37 13.20 -9.14
N LEU A 225 9.54 13.52 -10.13
CA LEU A 225 8.10 13.68 -9.99
C LEU A 225 7.38 12.33 -10.12
N PRO A 226 6.47 11.98 -9.19
CA PRO A 226 5.64 10.79 -9.27
C PRO A 226 4.79 10.70 -10.56
N LEU A 227 4.62 9.47 -11.05
CA LEU A 227 3.89 9.14 -12.27
C LEU A 227 2.52 8.49 -12.02
N ASP A 228 2.17 8.22 -10.75
CA ASP A 228 0.92 7.56 -10.40
C ASP A 228 0.22 8.25 -9.20
N PRO A 229 -1.08 8.58 -9.34
CA PRO A 229 -1.86 9.23 -8.28
C PRO A 229 -2.13 8.33 -7.07
N GLY A 230 -2.00 7.01 -7.18
CA GLY A 230 -2.12 6.09 -6.05
C GLY A 230 -0.86 6.03 -5.18
N ALA A 231 0.31 6.40 -5.73
CA ALA A 231 1.59 6.39 -5.02
C ALA A 231 1.99 7.74 -4.42
N SER A 232 1.23 8.82 -4.66
CA SER A 232 1.58 10.17 -4.22
C SER A 232 0.35 11.07 -4.00
N SER A 233 0.55 12.21 -3.35
CA SER A 233 -0.40 13.31 -3.30
C SER A 233 -0.65 13.89 -4.69
N ARG A 234 -1.88 14.39 -4.92
CA ARG A 234 -2.31 14.93 -6.21
C ARG A 234 -1.48 16.15 -6.62
N GLU A 235 -0.98 16.91 -5.65
CA GLU A 235 -0.15 18.10 -5.83
C GLU A 235 1.27 17.79 -6.30
N ALA A 236 1.79 16.58 -6.06
CA ALA A 236 3.16 16.18 -6.37
C ALA A 236 3.33 15.62 -7.79
N LEU A 237 2.23 15.32 -8.48
CA LEU A 237 2.24 14.59 -9.75
C LEU A 237 2.87 15.38 -10.90
N LEU A 238 3.51 14.65 -11.82
CA LEU A 238 3.93 15.18 -13.12
C LEU A 238 2.72 15.74 -13.89
N TRP A 239 2.86 16.90 -14.55
CA TRP A 239 1.76 17.58 -15.25
C TRP A 239 1.13 16.69 -16.33
N ASN A 240 1.93 16.03 -17.16
CA ASN A 240 1.49 15.11 -18.20
C ASN A 240 1.81 13.65 -17.85
N TYR A 241 1.61 13.27 -16.57
CA TYR A 241 1.82 11.88 -16.13
C TYR A 241 0.99 10.89 -16.95
N ASP A 242 -0.21 11.28 -17.37
CA ASP A 242 -1.12 10.53 -18.23
C ASP A 242 -0.48 10.21 -19.58
N GLU A 243 0.09 11.21 -20.27
CA GLU A 243 0.77 10.97 -21.56
C GLU A 243 1.99 10.05 -21.42
N VAL A 244 2.76 10.21 -20.33
CA VAL A 244 3.93 9.37 -20.06
C VAL A 244 3.51 7.94 -19.75
N MET A 245 2.46 7.76 -18.94
CA MET A 245 1.95 6.45 -18.56
C MET A 245 1.28 5.73 -19.74
N ASP A 246 0.52 6.45 -20.57
CA ASP A 246 -0.05 5.92 -21.82
C ASP A 246 1.03 5.36 -22.76
N LEU A 247 2.20 6.00 -22.80
CA LEU A 247 3.36 5.49 -23.54
C LEU A 247 3.96 4.26 -22.86
N ILE A 248 4.20 4.33 -21.54
CA ILE A 248 4.76 3.22 -20.76
C ILE A 248 3.89 1.96 -20.86
N HIS A 249 2.57 2.11 -20.81
CA HIS A 249 1.60 1.01 -20.87
C HIS A 249 1.57 0.28 -22.22
N GLN A 250 2.12 0.88 -23.29
CA GLN A 250 2.29 0.19 -24.57
C GLN A 250 3.38 -0.89 -24.52
N TYR A 251 4.24 -0.87 -23.50
CA TYR A 251 5.41 -1.75 -23.38
C TYR A 251 5.36 -2.62 -22.12
N ASN A 252 5.46 -3.94 -22.32
CA ASN A 252 5.51 -4.90 -21.20
C ASN A 252 6.87 -4.98 -20.49
N CYS A 253 7.90 -4.28 -20.99
CA CYS A 253 9.25 -4.34 -20.45
C CYS A 253 9.41 -3.55 -19.14
N VAL A 254 8.57 -2.53 -18.91
CA VAL A 254 8.60 -1.70 -17.69
C VAL A 254 8.05 -2.49 -16.50
N LYS A 255 8.75 -2.44 -15.36
CA LYS A 255 8.39 -3.17 -14.14
C LYS A 255 8.16 -2.27 -12.93
N VAL A 256 8.93 -1.20 -12.82
CA VAL A 256 8.90 -0.31 -11.65
C VAL A 256 9.15 1.14 -12.09
N CYS A 257 8.36 2.05 -11.55
CA CYS A 257 8.58 3.49 -11.57
C CYS A 257 8.97 3.95 -10.16
N LEU A 258 10.15 4.54 -10.03
CA LEU A 258 10.67 5.09 -8.77
C LEU A 258 10.65 6.61 -8.82
N ALA A 259 10.20 7.24 -7.73
CA ALA A 259 10.16 8.69 -7.62
C ALA A 259 10.47 9.25 -6.23
N GLY A 260 10.65 10.57 -6.16
CA GLY A 260 10.82 11.35 -4.94
C GLY A 260 9.72 12.40 -4.82
N HIS A 261 10.08 13.61 -4.41
CA HIS A 261 9.26 14.83 -4.40
C HIS A 261 8.10 14.84 -3.39
N ASP A 262 7.30 13.78 -3.31
CA ASP A 262 6.35 13.61 -2.22
C ASP A 262 7.05 13.02 -1.00
N HIS A 263 7.42 13.91 -0.07
CA HIS A 263 8.24 13.59 1.10
C HIS A 263 7.62 12.54 2.04
N LYS A 264 6.30 12.32 1.97
CA LYS A 264 5.62 11.28 2.73
C LYS A 264 5.95 9.88 2.23
N GLY A 265 6.36 9.76 0.97
CA GLY A 265 6.49 8.48 0.28
C GLY A 265 5.14 7.86 -0.05
N GLY A 266 5.17 6.77 -0.79
CA GLY A 266 3.96 6.03 -1.16
C GLY A 266 4.27 4.84 -2.05
N HIS A 267 3.29 3.94 -2.19
CA HIS A 267 3.41 2.77 -3.04
C HIS A 267 2.06 2.40 -3.63
N SER A 268 2.04 2.13 -4.93
CA SER A 268 0.89 1.57 -5.63
C SER A 268 1.34 0.58 -6.70
N ILE A 269 0.39 -0.18 -7.22
CA ILE A 269 0.57 -1.02 -8.40
C ILE A 269 -0.54 -0.63 -9.36
N ASP A 270 -0.18 -0.27 -10.59
CA ASP A 270 -1.16 0.13 -11.59
C ASP A 270 -1.88 -1.07 -12.23
N SER A 271 -2.86 -0.79 -13.09
CA SER A 271 -3.65 -1.80 -13.79
C SER A 271 -2.83 -2.72 -14.72
N HIS A 272 -1.62 -2.32 -15.10
CA HIS A 272 -0.69 -3.08 -15.95
C HIS A 272 0.34 -3.86 -15.13
N GLY A 273 0.25 -3.81 -13.79
CA GLY A 273 1.15 -4.51 -12.88
C GLY A 273 2.50 -3.82 -12.68
N ILE A 274 2.61 -2.53 -13.03
CA ILE A 274 3.83 -1.74 -12.81
C ILE A 274 3.77 -1.19 -11.38
N HIS A 275 4.87 -1.38 -10.64
CA HIS A 275 4.98 -0.85 -9.28
C HIS A 275 5.40 0.61 -9.32
N HIS A 276 4.67 1.48 -8.63
CA HIS A 276 5.05 2.88 -8.44
C HIS A 276 5.47 3.09 -6.99
N ARG A 277 6.72 3.49 -6.76
CA ARG A 277 7.27 3.72 -5.42
C ARG A 277 7.84 5.12 -5.31
N VAL A 278 7.24 5.91 -4.41
CA VAL A 278 7.72 7.22 -4.03
C VAL A 278 8.50 7.09 -2.73
N LEU A 279 9.72 7.60 -2.72
CA LEU A 279 10.67 7.48 -1.62
C LEU A 279 10.48 8.62 -0.62
N GLU A 280 10.54 8.29 0.67
CA GLU A 280 10.47 9.25 1.76
C GLU A 280 11.69 10.18 1.76
N ALA A 281 11.47 11.46 2.10
CA ALA A 281 12.50 12.49 2.05
C ALA A 281 13.44 12.44 3.25
N ALA A 282 14.75 12.55 2.98
CA ALA A 282 15.77 12.71 4.01
C ALA A 282 15.66 14.04 4.78
N LEU A 283 15.10 15.10 4.16
CA LEU A 283 14.89 16.40 4.80
C LEU A 283 13.94 16.34 6.01
N GLU A 284 12.91 15.51 5.95
CA GLU A 284 11.84 15.48 6.95
C GLU A 284 12.11 14.46 8.07
N CYS A 285 13.34 13.93 8.15
CA CYS A 285 13.79 13.04 9.22
C CYS A 285 14.18 13.84 10.48
N PRO A 286 13.51 13.61 11.63
CA PRO A 286 13.98 14.13 12.91
C PRO A 286 15.42 13.71 13.21
N PRO A 287 16.20 14.53 13.94
CA PRO A 287 17.54 14.16 14.39
C PRO A 287 17.56 12.80 15.10
N GLY A 288 18.41 11.89 14.61
CA GLY A 288 18.50 10.52 15.10
C GLY A 288 17.71 9.48 14.29
N THR A 289 16.97 9.90 13.27
CA THR A 289 16.32 9.02 12.29
C THR A 289 16.85 9.26 10.87
N ASP A 290 16.60 8.29 10.00
CA ASP A 290 17.04 8.26 8.61
C ASP A 290 15.90 8.06 7.60
N ALA A 291 16.19 8.31 6.32
CA ALA A 291 15.34 7.94 5.19
C ALA A 291 16.25 7.68 3.97
N PHE A 292 16.75 6.46 3.91
CA PHE A 292 17.47 5.92 2.76
C PHE A 292 17.32 4.40 2.76
N GLY A 293 17.70 3.76 1.67
CA GLY A 293 17.62 2.31 1.57
C GLY A 293 18.51 1.75 0.49
N TYR A 294 18.28 0.48 0.20
CA TYR A 294 18.84 -0.17 -0.97
C TYR A 294 17.83 -1.15 -1.56
N VAL A 295 17.94 -1.39 -2.86
CA VAL A 295 17.12 -2.35 -3.58
C VAL A 295 17.99 -3.53 -3.99
N ASP A 296 17.61 -4.72 -3.56
CA ASP A 296 18.18 -5.98 -4.04
C ASP A 296 17.36 -6.46 -5.25
N VAL A 297 18.02 -6.61 -6.40
CA VAL A 297 17.37 -6.98 -7.67
C VAL A 297 17.59 -8.47 -7.93
N TYR A 298 16.50 -9.21 -8.11
CA TYR A 298 16.51 -10.63 -8.44
C TYR A 298 15.91 -10.87 -9.83
N ASN A 299 16.02 -12.12 -10.31
CA ASN A 299 15.39 -12.52 -11.57
C ASN A 299 13.86 -12.45 -11.53
N ASP A 300 13.25 -12.52 -10.35
CA ASP A 300 11.81 -12.63 -10.14
C ASP A 300 11.20 -11.45 -9.38
N ARG A 301 12.01 -10.67 -8.63
CA ARG A 301 11.53 -9.56 -7.79
C ARG A 301 12.56 -8.47 -7.59
N LEU A 302 12.11 -7.29 -7.15
CA LEU A 302 12.94 -6.25 -6.58
C LEU A 302 12.53 -6.08 -5.10
N SER A 303 13.51 -6.05 -4.19
CA SER A 303 13.27 -5.94 -2.75
C SER A 303 13.88 -4.65 -2.21
N LEU A 304 13.03 -3.67 -1.87
CA LEU A 304 13.45 -2.43 -1.22
C LEU A 304 13.60 -2.65 0.28
N ASN A 305 14.81 -2.43 0.79
CA ASN A 305 15.13 -2.42 2.21
C ASN A 305 15.39 -0.96 2.61
N GLY A 306 14.38 -0.30 3.16
CA GLY A 306 14.52 1.03 3.74
C GLY A 306 15.10 0.99 5.16
N THR A 307 15.51 2.16 5.64
CA THR A 307 15.86 2.42 7.04
C THR A 307 14.90 3.46 7.60
N ASP A 308 14.43 3.26 8.83
CA ASP A 308 13.50 4.13 9.56
C ASP A 308 12.26 4.53 8.77
N ARG A 309 12.16 5.77 8.26
CA ARG A 309 10.95 6.26 7.57
C ARG A 309 10.68 5.53 6.26
N MET A 310 11.69 4.87 5.68
CA MET A 310 11.58 4.08 4.46
C MET A 310 11.29 2.58 4.76
N GLU A 311 11.19 2.18 6.04
CA GLU A 311 10.81 0.81 6.42
C GLU A 311 9.30 0.55 6.30
N ASN A 312 8.94 -0.72 6.07
CA ASN A 312 7.55 -1.15 5.90
C ASN A 312 6.73 -0.91 7.19
N ALA A 313 5.49 -0.43 7.05
CA ALA A 313 4.64 0.05 8.15
C ALA A 313 4.35 -1.01 9.25
N ALA A 314 4.34 -2.31 8.90
CA ALA A 314 4.10 -3.41 9.83
C ALA A 314 5.35 -3.85 10.63
N SER A 315 6.52 -3.33 10.28
CA SER A 315 7.79 -3.49 10.98
C SER A 315 8.32 -2.18 11.55
N ALA A 316 7.55 -1.09 11.42
CA ALA A 316 8.01 0.25 11.72
C ALA A 316 8.32 0.44 13.22
N PRO A 317 9.37 1.20 13.56
CA PRO A 317 9.64 1.67 14.93
C PRO A 317 8.43 2.34 15.60
N ALA A 318 7.52 2.91 14.80
CA ALA A 318 6.25 3.51 15.25
C ALA A 318 5.28 2.48 15.87
N TYR A 319 5.12 1.30 15.28
CA TYR A 319 4.27 0.24 15.82
C TYR A 319 4.85 -0.32 17.13
N MET A 320 6.18 -0.45 17.21
CA MET A 320 6.85 -0.83 18.46
C MET A 320 6.69 0.23 19.54
N SER A 321 6.82 1.52 19.20
CA SER A 321 6.60 2.63 20.14
C SER A 321 5.16 2.64 20.69
N TYR A 322 4.17 2.31 19.85
CA TYR A 322 2.78 2.11 20.25
C TYR A 322 2.63 0.96 21.26
N LEU A 323 3.28 -0.18 21.02
CA LEU A 323 3.27 -1.33 21.94
C LEU A 323 4.04 -1.05 23.25
N GLU A 324 5.11 -0.27 23.21
CA GLU A 324 5.82 0.18 24.41
C GLU A 324 4.95 1.08 25.28
N ALA A 325 4.16 1.97 24.67
CA ALA A 325 3.20 2.79 25.40
C ALA A 325 2.13 1.93 26.08
N ALA A 326 1.68 0.86 25.41
CA ALA A 326 0.77 -0.12 25.98
C ALA A 326 1.39 -0.85 27.18
N SER A 327 2.65 -1.29 27.07
CA SER A 327 3.38 -1.98 28.15
C SER A 327 3.53 -1.14 29.43
N LYS A 328 3.65 0.19 29.27
CA LYS A 328 3.76 1.15 30.39
C LYS A 328 2.43 1.40 31.11
N ALA A 329 1.30 0.86 30.64
CA ALA A 329 -0.03 1.13 31.14
C ALA A 329 -0.83 -0.14 31.55
N PRO A 330 -0.32 -0.98 32.47
CA PRO A 330 -1.04 -2.18 32.92
C PRO A 330 -2.28 -1.83 33.76
N PRO A 331 -3.34 -2.66 33.72
CA PRO A 331 -3.50 -3.87 32.90
C PRO A 331 -3.81 -3.51 31.44
N SER A 332 -3.03 -4.05 30.51
CA SER A 332 -3.13 -3.81 29.07
C SER A 332 -3.16 -5.12 28.30
N LEU A 333 -4.05 -5.23 27.31
CA LEU A 333 -4.06 -6.31 26.35
C LEU A 333 -3.89 -5.74 24.94
N HIS A 334 -3.02 -6.36 24.16
CA HIS A 334 -2.91 -6.09 22.74
C HIS A 334 -3.73 -7.12 21.93
N VAL A 335 -4.56 -6.63 21.02
CA VAL A 335 -5.38 -7.42 20.11
C VAL A 335 -4.85 -7.20 18.70
N VAL A 336 -4.25 -8.26 18.12
CA VAL A 336 -3.55 -8.19 16.85
C VAL A 336 -4.33 -8.87 15.74
N TYR A 337 -4.44 -8.23 14.58
CA TYR A 337 -5.12 -8.85 13.44
C TYR A 337 -4.34 -10.05 12.88
N ILE A 338 -5.05 -11.09 12.41
CA ILE A 338 -4.46 -12.36 11.98
C ILE A 338 -3.47 -12.18 10.82
N SER A 339 -3.72 -11.22 9.92
CA SER A 339 -2.89 -10.89 8.76
C SER A 339 -1.62 -10.09 9.12
N THR A 340 -1.10 -10.28 10.32
CA THR A 340 0.15 -9.68 10.81
C THR A 340 1.28 -10.72 10.78
N ALA A 341 2.52 -10.33 10.48
CA ALA A 341 3.67 -11.24 10.46
C ALA A 341 3.87 -11.97 11.80
N LEU A 342 4.34 -13.23 11.75
CA LEU A 342 4.57 -14.03 12.97
C LEU A 342 5.64 -13.40 13.89
N GLU A 343 6.66 -12.78 13.29
CA GLU A 343 7.71 -12.06 14.01
C GLU A 343 7.14 -10.89 14.82
N THR A 344 6.28 -10.07 14.21
CA THR A 344 5.57 -8.97 14.88
C THR A 344 4.67 -9.49 16.01
N LYS A 345 3.97 -10.62 15.81
CA LYS A 345 3.17 -11.25 16.89
C LYS A 345 4.05 -11.69 18.06
N ALA A 346 5.22 -12.27 17.78
CA ALA A 346 6.16 -12.70 18.80
C ALA A 346 6.70 -11.52 19.62
N PHE A 347 7.16 -10.46 18.95
CA PHE A 347 7.67 -9.26 19.62
C PHE A 347 6.58 -8.55 20.43
N ALA A 348 5.36 -8.44 19.89
CA ALA A 348 4.24 -7.87 20.61
C ALA A 348 3.90 -8.65 21.87
N TYR A 349 3.86 -9.99 21.80
CA TYR A 349 3.55 -10.87 22.95
C TYR A 349 4.59 -10.79 24.07
N GLU A 350 5.86 -10.51 23.73
CA GLU A 350 6.90 -10.31 24.75
C GLU A 350 6.76 -8.97 25.48
N LEU A 351 6.27 -7.93 24.80
CA LEU A 351 6.09 -6.59 25.38
C LEU A 351 4.77 -6.45 26.16
N VAL A 352 3.69 -7.01 25.61
CA VAL A 352 2.32 -6.89 26.14
C VAL A 352 1.58 -8.21 25.89
N PRO A 353 0.80 -8.73 26.87
CA PRO A 353 -0.08 -9.87 26.62
C PRO A 353 -0.90 -9.64 25.35
N THR A 354 -0.79 -10.56 24.40
CA THR A 354 -1.33 -10.40 23.04
C THR A 354 -2.25 -11.56 22.67
N ILE A 355 -3.40 -11.26 22.07
CA ILE A 355 -4.31 -12.25 21.46
C ILE A 355 -4.51 -11.91 19.98
N THR A 356 -4.53 -12.93 19.11
CA THR A 356 -4.85 -12.73 17.69
C THR A 356 -6.37 -12.67 17.48
N CYS A 357 -6.84 -11.87 16.52
CA CYS A 357 -8.24 -11.85 16.10
C CYS A 357 -8.38 -11.88 14.57
N THR A 358 -9.56 -12.26 14.12
CA THR A 358 -10.07 -12.16 12.75
C THR A 358 -11.15 -11.08 12.69
N SER A 359 -11.54 -10.66 11.49
CA SER A 359 -12.63 -9.68 11.30
C SER A 359 -13.95 -10.20 11.87
N SER A 360 -14.16 -11.52 11.88
CA SER A 360 -15.36 -12.18 12.42
C SER A 360 -15.44 -12.27 13.94
N ASN A 361 -14.32 -12.23 14.66
CA ASN A 361 -14.32 -12.41 16.12
C ASN A 361 -13.80 -11.20 16.90
N VAL A 362 -13.26 -10.16 16.25
CA VAL A 362 -12.63 -9.03 16.94
C VAL A 362 -13.55 -8.36 17.97
N VAL A 363 -14.82 -8.10 17.63
CA VAL A 363 -15.79 -7.48 18.53
C VAL A 363 -16.05 -8.38 19.74
N GLN A 364 -16.27 -9.68 19.50
CA GLN A 364 -16.49 -10.67 20.57
C GLN A 364 -15.26 -10.83 21.46
N THR A 365 -14.06 -10.81 20.87
CA THR A 365 -12.79 -10.88 21.60
C THR A 365 -12.67 -9.68 22.53
N ILE A 366 -12.86 -8.45 22.03
CA ILE A 366 -12.74 -7.23 22.85
C ILE A 366 -13.76 -7.23 23.99
N LEU A 367 -15.02 -7.58 23.70
CA LEU A 367 -16.09 -7.64 24.70
C LEU A 367 -15.82 -8.74 25.76
N LYS A 368 -15.46 -9.97 25.35
CA LYS A 368 -15.20 -11.05 26.31
C LYS A 368 -13.99 -10.78 27.17
N VAL A 369 -12.92 -10.25 26.56
CA VAL A 369 -11.71 -9.82 27.27
C VAL A 369 -12.07 -8.88 28.43
N ARG A 370 -12.90 -7.88 28.14
CA ARG A 370 -13.31 -6.87 29.12
C ARG A 370 -14.15 -7.45 30.26
N PHE A 371 -14.90 -8.51 30.00
CA PHE A 371 -15.69 -9.21 31.02
C PHE A 371 -14.82 -10.11 31.91
N SER A 372 -13.91 -10.89 31.32
CA SER A 372 -13.19 -11.97 32.02
C SER A 372 -11.95 -11.57 32.82
N THR A 373 -11.51 -10.31 32.76
CA THR A 373 -10.23 -9.88 33.36
C THR A 373 -10.39 -8.81 34.45
N SER A 374 -10.81 -7.59 34.11
CA SER A 374 -11.00 -6.51 35.08
C SER A 374 -11.75 -5.32 34.46
N PRO A 375 -12.48 -4.51 35.27
CA PRO A 375 -13.03 -3.26 34.81
C PRO A 375 -12.00 -2.27 34.25
N ASN A 376 -10.75 -2.34 34.72
CA ASN A 376 -9.68 -1.37 34.42
C ASN A 376 -8.76 -1.72 33.25
N LEU A 377 -9.08 -2.75 32.48
CA LEU A 377 -8.28 -3.15 31.33
C LEU A 377 -8.28 -2.10 30.21
N ARG A 378 -7.09 -1.80 29.67
CA ARG A 378 -6.91 -1.06 28.42
C ARG A 378 -6.67 -2.02 27.26
N VAL A 379 -7.42 -1.84 26.18
CA VAL A 379 -7.32 -2.68 24.98
C VAL A 379 -6.63 -1.89 23.89
N TRP A 380 -5.60 -2.47 23.30
CA TRP A 380 -4.80 -1.86 22.25
C TRP A 380 -4.96 -2.69 20.97
N TYR A 381 -5.55 -2.12 19.92
CA TYR A 381 -5.81 -2.82 18.66
C TYR A 381 -4.83 -2.39 17.56
N GLY A 382 -4.43 -3.32 16.69
CA GLY A 382 -3.59 -3.03 15.52
C GLY A 382 -3.30 -4.26 14.65
N PRO A 383 -2.60 -4.08 13.52
CA PRO A 383 -2.10 -2.82 12.98
C PRO A 383 -3.12 -2.04 12.14
N ASP A 384 -4.28 -2.61 11.79
CA ASP A 384 -5.22 -1.97 10.86
C ASP A 384 -5.92 -0.74 11.48
N SER A 385 -5.71 0.44 10.92
CA SER A 385 -6.28 1.70 11.44
C SER A 385 -7.76 1.89 11.10
N TYR A 386 -8.22 1.39 9.95
CA TYR A 386 -9.63 1.48 9.57
C TYR A 386 -10.48 0.60 10.46
N MET A 387 -10.08 -0.66 10.63
CA MET A 387 -10.78 -1.58 11.52
C MET A 387 -10.77 -1.07 12.96
N GLY A 388 -9.66 -0.45 13.41
CA GLY A 388 -9.58 0.19 14.72
C GLY A 388 -10.60 1.32 14.90
N ALA A 389 -10.66 2.24 13.94
CA ALA A 389 -11.63 3.34 13.93
C ALA A 389 -13.08 2.84 13.87
N ASN A 390 -13.35 1.83 13.02
CA ASN A 390 -14.68 1.24 12.86
C ASN A 390 -15.17 0.52 14.12
N ILE A 391 -14.28 -0.15 14.87
CA ILE A 391 -14.62 -0.76 16.16
C ILE A 391 -15.01 0.33 17.16
N VAL A 392 -14.28 1.46 17.20
CA VAL A 392 -14.61 2.58 18.08
C VAL A 392 -15.98 3.16 17.70
N GLU A 393 -16.24 3.40 16.42
CA GLU A 393 -17.54 3.89 15.95
C GLU A 393 -18.67 2.92 16.29
N LEU A 394 -18.47 1.61 16.08
CA LEU A 394 -19.44 0.59 16.45
C LEU A 394 -19.81 0.67 17.94
N PHE A 395 -18.79 0.73 18.82
CA PHE A 395 -19.03 0.83 20.25
C PHE A 395 -19.68 2.15 20.65
N GLN A 396 -19.36 3.27 19.99
CA GLN A 396 -20.07 4.54 20.18
C GLN A 396 -21.56 4.42 19.83
N GLN A 397 -21.90 3.75 18.74
CA GLN A 397 -23.29 3.50 18.36
C GLN A 397 -23.99 2.55 19.35
N MET A 398 -23.31 1.51 19.84
CA MET A 398 -23.86 0.63 20.88
C MET A 398 -24.21 1.40 22.16
N THR A 399 -23.54 2.52 22.46
CA THR A 399 -23.93 3.37 23.61
C THR A 399 -25.28 4.09 23.44
N LYS A 400 -25.82 4.11 22.21
CA LYS A 400 -27.12 4.68 21.85
C LYS A 400 -28.23 3.62 21.73
N MET A 401 -27.87 2.33 21.76
CA MET A 401 -28.79 1.20 21.69
C MET A 401 -29.41 0.89 23.07
N THR A 402 -30.48 0.10 23.08
CA THR A 402 -31.10 -0.43 24.31
C THR A 402 -30.27 -1.57 24.89
N ASP A 403 -30.41 -1.86 26.19
CA ASP A 403 -29.64 -2.93 26.84
C ASP A 403 -30.03 -4.31 26.28
N GLU A 404 -31.27 -4.48 25.83
CA GLU A 404 -31.76 -5.68 25.17
C GLU A 404 -31.05 -5.93 23.83
N GLU A 405 -30.91 -4.90 22.99
CA GLU A 405 -30.19 -5.01 21.70
C GLU A 405 -28.68 -5.23 21.89
N ILE A 406 -28.10 -4.71 22.97
CA ILE A 406 -26.70 -4.94 23.33
C ILE A 406 -26.51 -6.39 23.78
N ALA A 407 -27.46 -6.95 24.53
CA ALA A 407 -27.43 -8.34 24.99
C ALA A 407 -27.51 -9.35 23.83
N GLU A 408 -28.15 -9.00 22.71
CA GLU A 408 -28.13 -9.81 21.48
C GLU A 408 -26.73 -9.90 20.86
N VAL A 409 -25.91 -8.85 20.99
CA VAL A 409 -24.52 -8.84 20.50
C VAL A 409 -23.60 -9.56 21.49
N HIS A 410 -23.78 -9.31 22.79
CA HIS A 410 -23.09 -10.04 23.85
C HIS A 410 -23.89 -10.01 25.17
N PRO A 411 -24.33 -11.17 25.70
CA PRO A 411 -25.29 -11.22 26.81
C PRO A 411 -24.75 -10.67 28.15
N GLU A 412 -23.43 -10.56 28.28
CA GLU A 412 -22.77 -10.08 29.50
C GLU A 412 -22.44 -8.56 29.49
N HIS A 413 -22.87 -7.80 28.48
CA HIS A 413 -22.60 -6.36 28.38
C HIS A 413 -23.88 -5.52 28.35
N ASN A 414 -23.76 -4.27 28.78
CA ASN A 414 -24.83 -3.27 28.78
C ASN A 414 -24.28 -1.92 28.34
N ARG A 415 -25.15 -0.91 28.22
CA ARG A 415 -24.76 0.42 27.75
C ARG A 415 -23.65 1.06 28.60
N ASP A 416 -23.69 0.88 29.91
CA ASP A 416 -22.73 1.48 30.83
C ASP A 416 -21.37 0.78 30.78
N SER A 417 -21.33 -0.54 30.55
CA SER A 417 -20.08 -1.28 30.36
C SER A 417 -19.35 -0.85 29.09
N ILE A 418 -20.09 -0.59 28.01
CA ILE A 418 -19.53 -0.12 26.73
C ILE A 418 -19.05 1.33 26.84
N LYS A 419 -19.81 2.22 27.49
CA LYS A 419 -19.36 3.60 27.78
C LYS A 419 -18.06 3.63 28.58
N SER A 420 -17.89 2.70 29.52
CA SER A 420 -16.64 2.56 30.28
C SER A 420 -15.47 2.01 29.45
N LEU A 421 -15.73 1.27 28.37
CA LEU A 421 -14.71 0.66 27.50
C LEU A 421 -14.13 1.65 26.50
N LEU A 422 -14.96 2.52 25.90
CA LEU A 422 -14.56 3.49 24.87
C LEU A 422 -13.30 4.31 25.20
N PRO A 423 -13.16 4.97 26.37
CA PRO A 423 -11.97 5.76 26.69
C PRO A 423 -10.71 4.91 26.93
N ARG A 424 -10.83 3.58 26.96
CA ARG A 424 -9.77 2.61 27.25
C ARG A 424 -9.44 1.74 26.04
N LEU A 425 -10.14 1.93 24.93
CA LEU A 425 -9.86 1.29 23.65
C LEU A 425 -8.95 2.22 22.84
N HIS A 426 -7.71 1.79 22.68
CA HIS A 426 -6.71 2.45 21.85
C HIS A 426 -6.53 1.62 20.57
N TYR A 427 -6.31 2.29 19.44
CA TYR A 427 -5.99 1.63 18.18
C TYR A 427 -4.83 2.35 17.49
N TYR A 428 -4.07 1.61 16.67
CA TYR A 428 -2.97 2.16 15.90
C TYR A 428 -3.48 3.02 14.74
N GLN A 429 -2.92 4.21 14.53
CA GLN A 429 -3.44 5.20 13.57
C GLN A 429 -2.75 5.20 12.19
N ASP A 430 -1.61 4.52 12.05
CA ASP A 430 -0.75 4.60 10.85
C ASP A 430 -0.67 3.28 10.05
N GLY A 431 -1.63 2.36 10.21
CA GLY A 431 -1.66 1.09 9.49
C GLY A 431 -2.79 1.05 8.46
N THR A 432 -2.47 1.36 7.21
CA THR A 432 -3.46 1.40 6.13
C THR A 432 -3.40 0.11 5.30
N CYS A 433 -4.54 -0.58 5.15
CA CYS A 433 -4.68 -1.67 4.19
C CYS A 433 -5.06 -1.10 2.81
N ILE A 434 -4.18 -1.26 1.81
CA ILE A 434 -4.33 -0.66 0.47
C ILE A 434 -5.60 -1.13 -0.26
N VAL A 435 -6.04 -2.37 -0.04
CA VAL A 435 -7.23 -2.95 -0.72
C VAL A 435 -8.51 -2.26 -0.26
N HIS A 436 -8.62 -1.93 1.03
CA HIS A 436 -9.82 -1.28 1.56
C HIS A 436 -9.78 0.24 1.47
N HIS A 437 -8.60 0.84 1.30
CA HIS A 437 -8.48 2.27 0.96
C HIS A 437 -9.17 2.63 -0.37
N LEU A 438 -9.36 1.65 -1.25
CA LEU A 438 -10.01 1.81 -2.57
C LEU A 438 -11.51 2.18 -2.50
N PHE A 439 -12.17 2.02 -1.35
CA PHE A 439 -13.59 2.37 -1.14
C PHE A 439 -13.77 3.81 -0.62
N GLY A 440 -12.96 4.75 -1.12
CA GLY A 440 -12.91 6.13 -0.62
C GLY A 440 -14.22 6.93 -0.74
N HIS A 441 -14.19 8.14 -0.20
CA HIS A 441 -15.32 9.08 -0.07
C HIS A 441 -16.18 9.24 -1.33
N GLU A 442 -15.58 9.29 -2.52
CA GLU A 442 -16.28 9.47 -3.80
C GLU A 442 -17.20 8.28 -4.17
N VAL A 443 -16.84 7.06 -3.74
CA VAL A 443 -17.66 5.86 -3.97
C VAL A 443 -18.84 5.85 -2.99
N VAL A 444 -18.60 6.22 -1.73
CA VAL A 444 -19.63 6.24 -0.69
C VAL A 444 -20.69 7.32 -0.95
N GLU A 445 -20.30 8.51 -1.40
CA GLU A 445 -21.25 9.56 -1.82
C GLU A 445 -22.17 9.10 -2.95
N LYS A 446 -21.61 8.43 -3.97
CA LYS A 446 -22.43 7.90 -5.07
C LYS A 446 -23.38 6.80 -4.62
N ILE A 447 -22.98 5.96 -3.64
CA ILE A 447 -23.86 4.94 -3.07
C ILE A 447 -25.00 5.60 -2.30
N ASP A 448 -24.74 6.64 -1.51
CA ASP A 448 -25.78 7.36 -0.78
C ASP A 448 -26.77 8.08 -1.73
N GLU A 449 -26.26 8.69 -2.80
CA GLU A 449 -27.10 9.38 -3.80
C GLU A 449 -27.93 8.42 -4.67
N MET A 450 -27.35 7.28 -5.10
CA MET A 450 -27.96 6.40 -6.11
C MET A 450 -28.62 5.14 -5.54
N TYR A 451 -28.25 4.70 -4.33
CA TYR A 451 -28.65 3.41 -3.75
C TYR A 451 -29.19 3.52 -2.31
N SER A 452 -29.80 4.66 -1.95
CA SER A 452 -30.36 4.90 -0.61
C SER A 452 -31.48 3.94 -0.18
N ASP A 453 -32.17 3.32 -1.14
CA ASP A 453 -33.22 2.31 -0.92
C ASP A 453 -32.72 0.84 -0.99
N ALA A 454 -31.40 0.64 -1.18
CA ALA A 454 -30.80 -0.69 -1.30
C ALA A 454 -30.36 -1.29 0.05
N PHE A 455 -30.16 -2.61 0.07
CA PHE A 455 -29.56 -3.31 1.21
C PHE A 455 -28.05 -3.06 1.25
N LEU A 456 -27.57 -2.28 2.21
CA LEU A 456 -26.16 -1.89 2.32
C LEU A 456 -25.41 -2.79 3.28
N THR A 457 -24.27 -3.33 2.83
CA THR A 457 -23.42 -4.17 3.66
C THR A 457 -21.99 -3.66 3.70
N ALA A 458 -21.31 -3.83 4.83
CA ALA A 458 -19.94 -3.37 5.01
C ALA A 458 -19.12 -4.38 5.81
N HIS A 459 -17.92 -4.67 5.33
CA HIS A 459 -16.89 -5.40 6.06
C HIS A 459 -16.20 -4.49 7.08
N PHE A 460 -15.70 -5.04 8.19
CA PHE A 460 -15.04 -4.24 9.24
C PHE A 460 -13.78 -3.47 8.79
N GLU A 461 -13.20 -3.87 7.66
CA GLU A 461 -11.96 -3.30 7.14
C GLU A 461 -12.19 -2.13 6.16
N VAL A 462 -13.44 -1.86 5.75
CA VAL A 462 -13.74 -0.76 4.81
C VAL A 462 -13.57 0.63 5.45
N PRO A 463 -13.41 1.69 4.66
CA PRO A 463 -13.32 3.06 5.17
C PRO A 463 -14.55 3.43 6.02
N GLY A 464 -14.32 4.27 7.02
CA GLY A 464 -15.32 4.62 8.04
C GLY A 464 -16.62 5.21 7.50
N GLU A 465 -16.57 5.84 6.32
CA GLU A 465 -17.74 6.40 5.63
C GLU A 465 -18.68 5.28 5.14
N MET A 466 -18.16 4.26 4.45
CA MET A 466 -18.95 3.11 3.99
C MET A 466 -19.46 2.29 5.19
N PHE A 467 -18.65 2.17 6.23
CA PHE A 467 -19.06 1.56 7.49
C PHE A 467 -20.25 2.30 8.13
N SER A 468 -20.18 3.63 8.19
CA SER A 468 -21.24 4.48 8.75
C SER A 468 -22.53 4.38 7.94
N LEU A 469 -22.42 4.37 6.61
CA LEU A 469 -23.55 4.24 5.70
C LEU A 469 -24.28 2.88 5.89
N ALA A 470 -23.52 1.78 5.95
CA ALA A 470 -24.09 0.46 6.21
C ALA A 470 -24.67 0.32 7.63
N MET A 471 -24.07 0.99 8.62
CA MET A 471 -24.64 1.07 9.98
C MET A 471 -25.96 1.82 10.01
N GLU A 472 -26.09 2.89 9.24
CA GLU A 472 -27.36 3.61 9.11
C GLU A 472 -28.43 2.75 8.44
N ALA A 473 -28.07 2.05 7.36
CA ALA A 473 -28.96 1.11 6.70
C ALA A 473 -29.38 -0.03 7.65
N LYS A 474 -28.47 -0.53 8.49
CA LYS A 474 -28.78 -1.52 9.54
C LYS A 474 -29.85 -1.02 10.49
N ARG A 475 -29.81 0.26 10.92
CA ARG A 475 -30.86 0.85 11.78
C ARG A 475 -32.23 0.90 11.10
N ARG A 476 -32.26 1.04 9.78
CA ARG A 476 -33.49 0.98 8.97
C ARG A 476 -33.96 -0.46 8.72
N GLY A 477 -33.24 -1.47 9.22
CA GLY A 477 -33.48 -2.87 8.93
C GLY A 477 -33.10 -3.26 7.50
N MET A 478 -32.23 -2.49 6.84
CA MET A 478 -31.78 -2.68 5.45
C MET A 478 -30.27 -2.79 5.33
N GLY A 479 -29.56 -3.26 6.35
CA GLY A 479 -28.11 -3.42 6.24
C GLY A 479 -27.47 -4.33 7.29
N VAL A 480 -26.22 -4.72 7.04
CA VAL A 480 -25.40 -5.49 7.98
C VAL A 480 -23.96 -5.02 7.93
N VAL A 481 -23.35 -4.98 9.10
CA VAL A 481 -21.94 -4.68 9.27
C VAL A 481 -21.30 -5.83 10.01
N GLY A 482 -20.28 -6.45 9.40
CA GLY A 482 -19.79 -7.72 9.90
C GLY A 482 -18.71 -8.37 9.06
N SER A 483 -18.47 -9.66 9.35
CA SER A 483 -17.63 -10.51 8.49
C SER A 483 -18.34 -10.88 7.20
N THR A 484 -17.58 -11.44 6.27
CA THR A 484 -18.09 -12.05 5.04
C THR A 484 -19.25 -13.02 5.30
N GLN A 485 -19.20 -13.81 6.37
CA GLN A 485 -20.28 -14.72 6.75
C GLN A 485 -21.56 -13.97 7.12
N ASN A 486 -21.47 -12.87 7.87
CA ASN A 486 -22.65 -12.08 8.27
C ASN A 486 -23.35 -11.45 7.08
N ILE A 487 -22.57 -11.00 6.10
CA ILE A 487 -23.08 -10.46 4.82
C ILE A 487 -23.86 -11.55 4.08
N LEU A 488 -23.29 -12.75 3.95
CA LEU A 488 -23.93 -13.89 3.29
C LEU A 488 -25.24 -14.29 3.98
N ASP A 489 -25.26 -14.33 5.30
CA ASP A 489 -26.43 -14.76 6.08
C ASP A 489 -27.59 -13.77 5.94
N LEU A 490 -27.32 -12.46 5.93
CA LEU A 490 -28.34 -11.43 5.65
C LEU A 490 -28.98 -11.65 4.27
N ILE A 491 -28.17 -11.86 3.23
CA ILE A 491 -28.66 -12.05 1.87
C ILE A 491 -29.55 -13.29 1.81
N LYS A 492 -29.12 -14.42 2.40
CA LYS A 492 -29.92 -15.64 2.46
C LYS A 492 -31.25 -15.41 3.17
N GLN A 493 -31.23 -14.73 4.31
CA GLN A 493 -32.43 -14.44 5.09
C GLN A 493 -33.43 -13.61 4.28
N ARG A 494 -32.99 -12.52 3.64
CA ARG A 494 -33.89 -11.64 2.88
C ARG A 494 -34.43 -12.28 1.61
N VAL A 495 -33.62 -13.08 0.93
CA VAL A 495 -34.08 -13.85 -0.22
C VAL A 495 -35.11 -14.89 0.21
N GLN A 496 -34.90 -15.59 1.33
CA GLN A 496 -35.87 -16.55 1.86
C GLN A 496 -37.18 -15.86 2.28
N GLU A 497 -37.11 -14.71 2.96
CA GLU A 497 -38.31 -13.93 3.33
C GLU A 497 -39.12 -13.48 2.11
N ALA A 498 -38.45 -13.09 1.01
CA ALA A 498 -39.13 -12.72 -0.23
C ALA A 498 -39.78 -13.93 -0.92
N LEU A 499 -39.10 -15.08 -0.91
CA LEU A 499 -39.65 -16.34 -1.43
C LEU A 499 -40.87 -16.82 -0.63
N ASP A 500 -40.82 -16.71 0.70
CA ASP A 500 -41.90 -17.09 1.60
C ASP A 500 -43.14 -16.19 1.44
N ARG A 501 -42.92 -14.90 1.16
CA ARG A 501 -44.01 -13.93 0.87
C ARG A 501 -44.68 -14.18 -0.48
N ASN A 502 -44.02 -14.88 -1.41
CA ASN A 502 -44.55 -15.25 -2.73
C ASN A 502 -45.05 -14.05 -3.56
N VAL A 503 -44.38 -12.90 -3.44
CA VAL A 503 -44.63 -11.66 -4.21
C VAL A 503 -43.45 -11.40 -5.14
N SER A 504 -43.71 -10.88 -6.34
CA SER A 504 -42.64 -10.42 -7.22
C SER A 504 -41.93 -9.21 -6.65
N ASP A 505 -40.66 -9.38 -6.30
CA ASP A 505 -39.85 -8.37 -5.61
C ASP A 505 -38.48 -8.22 -6.28
N ASN A 506 -37.88 -7.03 -6.16
CA ASN A 506 -36.54 -6.73 -6.66
C ASN A 506 -35.65 -6.31 -5.49
N LEU A 507 -34.82 -7.24 -5.01
CA LEU A 507 -33.90 -6.99 -3.90
C LEU A 507 -32.56 -6.52 -4.44
N GLN A 508 -32.16 -5.29 -4.09
CA GLN A 508 -30.85 -4.72 -4.43
C GLN A 508 -29.92 -4.78 -3.21
N PHE A 509 -28.73 -5.35 -3.38
CA PHE A 509 -27.71 -5.43 -2.33
C PHE A 509 -26.43 -4.74 -2.78
N VAL A 510 -25.94 -3.77 -2.01
CA VAL A 510 -24.65 -3.11 -2.23
C VAL A 510 -23.63 -3.67 -1.25
N LEU A 511 -22.49 -4.13 -1.75
CA LEU A 511 -21.51 -4.89 -0.96
C LEU A 511 -20.19 -4.16 -0.76
N GLY A 512 -19.96 -3.62 0.43
CA GLY A 512 -18.68 -3.06 0.87
C GLY A 512 -17.75 -4.14 1.41
N THR A 513 -17.29 -5.06 0.56
CA THR A 513 -16.38 -6.16 0.94
C THR A 513 -15.56 -6.62 -0.26
N GLU A 514 -14.56 -7.47 -0.04
CA GLU A 514 -13.76 -8.06 -1.11
C GLU A 514 -14.62 -8.82 -2.14
N SER A 515 -14.30 -8.64 -3.43
CA SER A 515 -15.02 -9.24 -4.57
C SER A 515 -14.95 -10.77 -4.64
N GLU A 516 -14.07 -11.44 -3.90
CA GLU A 516 -14.03 -12.91 -3.86
C GLU A 516 -15.36 -13.51 -3.35
N MET A 517 -16.13 -12.73 -2.58
CA MET A 517 -17.45 -13.10 -2.09
C MET A 517 -18.53 -13.21 -3.17
N VAL A 518 -18.36 -12.59 -4.35
CA VAL A 518 -19.37 -12.56 -5.42
C VAL A 518 -19.87 -13.96 -5.71
N THR A 519 -18.96 -14.91 -5.89
CA THR A 519 -19.33 -16.25 -6.32
C THR A 519 -20.03 -17.05 -5.23
N SER A 520 -19.59 -16.92 -3.97
CA SER A 520 -20.26 -17.57 -2.84
C SER A 520 -21.69 -17.04 -2.64
N ILE A 521 -21.88 -15.73 -2.81
CA ILE A 521 -23.20 -15.08 -2.74
C ILE A 521 -24.09 -15.56 -3.88
N VAL A 522 -23.62 -15.49 -5.13
CA VAL A 522 -24.39 -15.92 -6.31
C VAL A 522 -24.75 -17.41 -6.23
N ALA A 523 -23.84 -18.27 -5.78
CA ALA A 523 -24.10 -19.69 -5.61
C ALA A 523 -25.17 -19.94 -4.53
N ALA A 524 -25.07 -19.26 -3.38
CA ALA A 524 -26.06 -19.37 -2.30
C ALA A 524 -27.45 -18.87 -2.73
N VAL A 525 -27.53 -17.71 -3.38
CA VAL A 525 -28.79 -17.13 -3.87
C VAL A 525 -29.43 -18.03 -4.93
N ARG A 526 -28.66 -18.55 -5.89
CA ARG A 526 -29.18 -19.47 -6.91
C ARG A 526 -29.70 -20.77 -6.30
N SER A 527 -29.01 -21.31 -5.29
CA SER A 527 -29.47 -22.50 -4.58
C SER A 527 -30.84 -22.29 -3.94
N LEU A 528 -31.06 -21.13 -3.30
CA LEU A 528 -32.34 -20.76 -2.69
C LEU A 528 -33.45 -20.51 -3.72
N LEU A 529 -33.14 -19.82 -4.83
CA LEU A 529 -34.12 -19.60 -5.89
C LEU A 529 -34.54 -20.92 -6.56
N ASN A 530 -33.59 -21.84 -6.79
CA ASN A 530 -33.85 -23.14 -7.43
C ASN A 530 -34.59 -24.14 -6.53
N SER A 531 -34.46 -24.04 -5.20
CA SER A 531 -35.15 -24.91 -4.26
C SER A 531 -36.61 -24.52 -4.04
N SER A 532 -37.02 -23.32 -4.47
CA SER A 532 -38.37 -22.79 -4.32
C SER A 532 -39.27 -23.12 -5.52
N GLN A 533 -40.44 -23.72 -5.27
CA GLN A 533 -41.50 -23.92 -6.28
C GLN A 533 -42.52 -22.77 -6.23
N SER A 534 -42.04 -21.53 -6.22
CA SER A 534 -42.87 -20.32 -6.17
C SER A 534 -43.27 -19.87 -7.59
N GLY A 535 -44.48 -19.35 -7.75
CA GLY A 535 -44.97 -18.71 -8.98
C GLY A 535 -44.57 -17.24 -9.13
N ALA A 536 -43.91 -16.66 -8.12
CA ALA A 536 -43.48 -15.26 -8.11
C ALA A 536 -42.07 -15.09 -8.67
N LYS A 537 -41.85 -14.03 -9.44
CA LYS A 537 -40.53 -13.68 -9.97
C LYS A 537 -39.80 -12.80 -8.95
N VAL A 538 -38.90 -13.40 -8.17
CA VAL A 538 -37.96 -12.66 -7.30
C VAL A 538 -36.69 -12.38 -8.08
N LYS A 539 -36.33 -11.10 -8.24
CA LYS A 539 -35.07 -10.66 -8.83
C LYS A 539 -34.13 -10.22 -7.70
N VAL A 540 -32.90 -10.70 -7.75
CA VAL A 540 -31.83 -10.30 -6.83
C VAL A 540 -30.75 -9.60 -7.65
N GLU A 541 -30.48 -8.37 -7.30
CA GLU A 541 -29.43 -7.52 -7.86
C GLU A 541 -28.36 -7.32 -6.78
N THR A 542 -27.11 -7.50 -7.15
CA THR A 542 -25.98 -7.43 -6.21
C THR A 542 -24.92 -6.55 -6.82
N ASP A 543 -24.85 -5.33 -6.32
CA ASP A 543 -23.96 -4.28 -6.75
C ASP A 543 -22.66 -4.33 -5.94
N PHE A 544 -21.55 -4.45 -6.67
CA PHE A 544 -20.21 -4.36 -6.13
C PHE A 544 -19.64 -3.01 -6.52
N PRO A 545 -19.63 -2.02 -5.60
CA PRO A 545 -19.07 -0.71 -5.88
C PRO A 545 -17.56 -0.84 -6.06
N VAL A 546 -17.10 -0.64 -7.28
CA VAL A 546 -15.69 -0.61 -7.66
C VAL A 546 -15.43 0.67 -8.45
N SER A 547 -14.21 1.22 -8.36
CA SER A 547 -13.82 2.30 -9.27
C SER A 547 -13.96 1.84 -10.73
N SER A 548 -14.36 2.76 -11.61
CA SER A 548 -14.51 2.51 -13.06
C SER A 548 -13.25 1.95 -13.70
N ASP A 549 -12.09 2.23 -13.11
CA ASP A 549 -10.76 1.90 -13.62
C ASP A 549 -10.40 0.41 -13.43
N LEU A 550 -11.28 -0.39 -12.81
CA LEU A 550 -11.03 -1.80 -12.46
C LEU A 550 -11.96 -2.80 -13.16
N MET A 551 -12.80 -2.37 -14.11
CA MET A 551 -13.72 -3.26 -14.84
C MET A 551 -13.06 -3.91 -16.07
N ALA A 552 -13.04 -5.25 -16.18
CA ALA A 552 -12.64 -5.92 -17.43
C ALA A 552 -13.86 -6.38 -18.25
N ARG A 553 -13.78 -6.18 -19.58
CA ARG A 553 -14.80 -6.65 -20.53
C ARG A 553 -14.47 -8.07 -20.97
N THR A 554 -15.40 -9.01 -20.85
CA THR A 554 -15.29 -10.30 -21.55
C THR A 554 -15.52 -10.06 -23.04
N SER A 555 -14.54 -10.39 -23.88
CA SER A 555 -14.60 -10.20 -25.33
C SER A 555 -15.76 -11.01 -25.94
N SER A 556 -16.74 -10.32 -26.49
CA SER A 556 -17.89 -10.94 -27.17
C SER A 556 -17.73 -11.00 -28.69
N ASN A 557 -16.52 -10.94 -29.24
CA ASN A 557 -16.30 -10.98 -30.69
C ASN A 557 -14.94 -11.60 -31.07
N SER A 558 -14.89 -12.92 -31.18
CA SER A 558 -13.98 -13.60 -32.11
C SER A 558 -14.52 -14.98 -32.45
N SER A 559 -15.03 -15.12 -33.66
CA SER A 559 -15.28 -16.39 -34.32
C SER A 559 -13.97 -17.16 -34.48
N LEU A 560 -13.67 -18.08 -33.57
CA LEU A 560 -12.83 -19.28 -33.73
C LEU A 560 -12.66 -19.96 -32.36
N ASP A 561 -13.41 -21.06 -32.16
CA ASP A 561 -13.23 -22.17 -31.20
C ASP A 561 -12.31 -21.97 -29.97
N LEU A 562 -12.67 -21.07 -29.04
CA LEU A 562 -12.41 -21.27 -27.61
C LEU A 562 -13.69 -21.06 -26.82
N LYS A 563 -14.04 -22.08 -26.05
CA LYS A 563 -15.28 -22.24 -25.28
C LYS A 563 -15.54 -21.03 -24.37
N SER A 564 -16.77 -20.55 -24.41
CA SER A 564 -17.38 -19.79 -23.32
C SER A 564 -17.07 -20.46 -21.98
N ILE A 565 -16.67 -19.65 -20.99
CA ILE A 565 -16.25 -20.13 -19.68
C ILE A 565 -17.49 -20.67 -18.96
N LYS A 566 -17.64 -22.00 -18.92
CA LYS A 566 -18.57 -22.69 -18.02
C LYS A 566 -17.89 -22.84 -16.65
N VAL A 567 -18.37 -22.08 -15.66
CA VAL A 567 -18.12 -22.39 -14.24
C VAL A 567 -19.36 -23.09 -13.71
N GLY A 568 -19.40 -24.41 -13.85
CA GLY A 568 -20.66 -25.17 -13.75
C GLY A 568 -21.65 -24.75 -14.85
N ASP A 569 -22.91 -24.48 -14.48
CA ASP A 569 -23.99 -24.04 -15.38
C ASP A 569 -24.19 -22.50 -15.43
N VAL A 570 -23.15 -21.71 -15.13
CA VAL A 570 -23.25 -20.25 -15.04
C VAL A 570 -22.47 -19.56 -16.16
N ILE A 571 -23.12 -18.62 -16.87
CA ILE A 571 -22.52 -17.69 -17.83
C ILE A 571 -22.78 -16.26 -17.29
N LEU A 572 -21.74 -15.50 -16.98
CA LEU A 572 -21.82 -14.09 -16.58
C LEU A 572 -21.21 -13.21 -17.70
N PRO A 573 -21.92 -12.18 -18.22
CA PRO A 573 -21.50 -11.40 -19.38
C PRO A 573 -20.52 -10.25 -19.06
N VAL A 574 -20.33 -9.88 -17.79
CA VAL A 574 -19.34 -8.92 -17.32
C VAL A 574 -18.90 -9.37 -15.92
N LEU A 575 -17.60 -9.38 -15.66
CA LEU A 575 -17.04 -9.71 -14.35
C LEU A 575 -16.20 -8.53 -13.86
N PRO A 576 -16.34 -8.11 -12.59
CA PRO A 576 -15.35 -7.27 -11.95
C PRO A 576 -14.01 -8.04 -11.86
N GLY A 577 -12.97 -7.59 -12.57
CA GLY A 577 -11.60 -8.11 -12.49
C GLY A 577 -11.07 -8.69 -13.81
N VAL A 578 -9.80 -9.07 -13.84
CA VAL A 578 -9.11 -9.61 -15.04
C VAL A 578 -9.72 -10.92 -15.57
N ALA A 579 -9.68 -11.11 -16.90
CA ALA A 579 -10.22 -12.28 -17.60
C ALA A 579 -9.61 -13.61 -17.10
N SER A 580 -10.43 -14.66 -17.06
CA SER A 580 -10.09 -15.98 -16.50
C SER A 580 -8.89 -16.64 -17.20
N GLY A 581 -7.88 -17.07 -16.43
CA GLY A 581 -6.73 -17.84 -16.94
C GLY A 581 -5.49 -17.85 -16.02
N GLU A 582 -5.39 -16.93 -15.07
CA GLU A 582 -4.18 -16.75 -14.24
C GLU A 582 -4.34 -17.12 -12.75
N GLY A 583 -5.10 -18.17 -12.40
CA GLY A 583 -5.26 -18.51 -10.98
C GLY A 583 -5.90 -19.85 -10.66
N CYS A 584 -5.65 -20.34 -9.45
CA CYS A 584 -6.06 -21.65 -8.93
C CYS A 584 -7.51 -21.70 -8.40
N SER A 585 -8.40 -20.82 -8.89
CA SER A 585 -9.83 -20.84 -8.61
C SER A 585 -10.59 -20.21 -9.78
N ILE A 586 -11.74 -20.79 -10.11
CA ILE A 586 -12.70 -20.38 -11.16
C ILE A 586 -13.45 -19.07 -10.83
N HIS A 587 -13.01 -18.30 -9.83
CA HIS A 587 -13.76 -17.19 -9.22
C HIS A 587 -12.93 -15.90 -9.20
N GLY A 588 -12.54 -15.38 -10.36
CA GLY A 588 -11.80 -14.11 -10.49
C GLY A 588 -12.59 -12.91 -9.93
N GLY A 589 -11.91 -12.02 -9.20
CA GLY A 589 -12.49 -10.83 -8.57
C GLY A 589 -11.62 -9.57 -8.63
N CYS A 590 -12.28 -8.41 -8.62
CA CYS A 590 -11.79 -7.02 -8.75
C CYS A 590 -10.96 -6.43 -7.60
N ALA A 591 -10.95 -7.02 -6.41
CA ALA A 591 -10.27 -6.48 -5.22
C ALA A 591 -9.37 -7.52 -4.57
N SER A 592 -8.66 -8.31 -5.37
CA SER A 592 -7.78 -9.36 -4.87
C SER A 592 -6.49 -8.78 -4.29
N CYS A 593 -6.14 -9.16 -3.06
CA CYS A 593 -4.80 -8.95 -2.53
C CYS A 593 -3.74 -9.58 -3.47
N PRO A 594 -2.73 -8.82 -3.98
CA PRO A 594 -1.70 -9.36 -4.88
C PRO A 594 -0.94 -10.55 -4.27
N TYR A 595 -0.81 -10.58 -2.95
CA TYR A 595 -0.14 -11.66 -2.23
C TYR A 595 -0.94 -12.97 -2.21
N MET A 596 -2.28 -12.91 -2.27
CA MET A 596 -3.13 -14.11 -2.40
C MET A 596 -3.09 -14.68 -3.83
N LYS A 597 -2.72 -13.85 -4.82
CA LYS A 597 -2.56 -14.22 -6.24
C LYS A 597 -1.22 -14.90 -6.58
N ILE A 598 -0.28 -15.02 -5.63
CA ILE A 598 1.04 -15.66 -5.88
C ILE A 598 0.90 -17.17 -6.16
N ASN A 599 -0.20 -17.80 -5.72
CA ASN A 599 -0.43 -19.24 -5.87
C ASN A 599 -1.21 -19.57 -7.15
N SER A 600 -0.51 -20.07 -8.16
CA SER A 600 -1.12 -20.56 -9.41
C SER A 600 -1.18 -22.08 -9.46
N LEU A 601 -2.14 -22.63 -10.23
CA LEU A 601 -2.25 -24.07 -10.47
C LEU A 601 -0.98 -24.63 -11.11
N SER A 602 -0.34 -23.86 -11.99
CA SER A 602 0.91 -24.24 -12.64
C SER A 602 2.07 -24.28 -11.64
N SER A 603 2.16 -23.33 -10.69
CA SER A 603 3.14 -23.38 -9.59
C SER A 603 2.89 -24.55 -8.65
N LEU A 604 1.63 -24.84 -8.29
CA LEU A 604 1.28 -26.00 -7.45
C LEU A 604 1.63 -27.32 -8.14
N LEU A 605 1.27 -27.49 -9.41
CA LEU A 605 1.62 -28.68 -10.18
C LEU A 605 3.13 -28.82 -10.30
N LYS A 606 3.87 -27.73 -10.56
CA LYS A 606 5.34 -27.77 -10.55
C LYS A 606 5.89 -28.30 -9.23
N VAL A 607 5.38 -27.83 -8.08
CA VAL A 607 5.81 -28.35 -6.76
C VAL A 607 5.48 -29.84 -6.62
N CYS A 608 4.27 -30.28 -6.98
CA CYS A 608 3.86 -31.68 -6.88
C CYS A 608 4.69 -32.63 -7.76
N HIS A 609 5.12 -32.20 -8.96
CA HIS A 609 5.93 -33.02 -9.86
C HIS A 609 7.37 -33.24 -9.36
N HIS A 610 7.84 -32.39 -8.44
CA HIS A 610 9.18 -32.48 -7.86
C HIS A 610 9.16 -33.08 -6.45
N LEU A 611 8.04 -33.68 -6.03
CA LEU A 611 7.94 -34.46 -4.80
C LEU A 611 7.96 -35.97 -5.11
N PRO A 612 8.74 -36.78 -4.37
CA PRO A 612 9.62 -36.40 -3.26
C PRO A 612 10.87 -35.62 -3.72
N ASP A 613 11.29 -34.63 -2.91
CA ASP A 613 12.40 -33.70 -3.19
C ASP A 613 13.78 -34.38 -3.04
N GLU A 614 14.05 -35.42 -3.82
CA GLU A 614 15.31 -36.17 -3.77
C GLU A 614 16.50 -35.37 -4.33
N SER A 615 16.22 -34.33 -5.13
CA SER A 615 17.21 -33.51 -5.84
C SER A 615 17.36 -32.09 -5.29
N ASN A 616 16.74 -31.77 -4.14
CA ASN A 616 16.74 -30.45 -3.50
C ASN A 616 16.23 -29.28 -4.37
N ILE A 617 15.52 -29.56 -5.46
CA ILE A 617 15.00 -28.57 -6.42
C ILE A 617 13.97 -27.66 -5.76
N LEU A 618 13.26 -28.13 -4.72
CA LEU A 618 12.28 -27.33 -3.98
C LEU A 618 12.90 -26.43 -2.91
N THR A 619 14.21 -26.51 -2.66
CA THR A 619 14.90 -25.74 -1.61
C THR A 619 14.82 -24.22 -1.77
N PRO A 620 14.90 -23.63 -2.98
CA PRO A 620 14.70 -22.18 -3.18
C PRO A 620 13.25 -21.70 -2.97
N TYR A 621 12.29 -22.63 -3.06
CA TYR A 621 10.86 -22.34 -2.82
C TYR A 621 10.45 -22.58 -1.36
N LYS A 622 11.38 -23.04 -0.50
CA LYS A 622 11.13 -23.14 0.94
C LYS A 622 11.02 -21.73 1.48
N ALA A 623 9.89 -21.42 2.14
CA ALA A 623 9.72 -20.17 2.85
C ALA A 623 10.93 -19.93 3.78
N GLU A 624 11.43 -18.69 3.81
CA GLU A 624 12.50 -18.30 4.73
C GLU A 624 12.13 -18.75 6.14
N ARG A 625 13.03 -19.47 6.79
CA ARG A 625 12.86 -19.80 8.20
C ARG A 625 13.05 -18.50 8.98
N PHE A 626 12.04 -18.12 9.76
CA PHE A 626 12.02 -16.95 10.65
C PHE A 626 13.36 -16.73 11.35
N LYS A 627 13.70 -15.48 11.70
CA LYS A 627 14.81 -15.22 12.64
C LYS A 627 14.68 -16.18 13.82
N LEU A 628 15.74 -16.94 14.11
CA LEU A 628 15.64 -18.08 15.02
C LEU A 628 15.26 -17.66 16.46
N GLN A 629 15.41 -16.38 16.83
CA GLN A 629 15.23 -15.90 18.19
C GLN A 629 14.61 -14.49 18.28
N THR A 630 13.83 -14.24 19.34
CA THR A 630 13.30 -12.95 19.79
C THR A 630 14.39 -12.12 20.52
N PRO A 631 14.17 -10.82 20.82
CA PRO A 631 15.11 -10.02 21.62
C PRO A 631 15.46 -10.65 22.98
N ASN A 632 14.56 -11.47 23.52
CA ASN A 632 14.77 -12.22 24.77
C ASN A 632 15.34 -13.63 24.57
N GLY A 633 15.84 -13.96 23.37
CA GLY A 633 16.51 -15.23 23.07
C GLY A 633 15.59 -16.45 22.86
N LYS A 634 14.27 -16.27 22.78
CA LYS A 634 13.29 -17.35 22.59
C LYS A 634 12.96 -17.58 21.12
N SER A 635 12.58 -18.79 20.73
CA SER A 635 12.16 -19.07 19.36
C SER A 635 10.95 -18.23 18.95
N ILE A 636 11.02 -17.55 17.79
CA ILE A 636 9.90 -16.79 17.23
C ILE A 636 8.70 -17.70 16.98
N ALA A 637 8.93 -18.94 16.54
CA ALA A 637 7.85 -19.89 16.29
C ALA A 637 7.09 -20.22 17.59
N ASP A 638 7.82 -20.42 18.70
CA ASP A 638 7.21 -20.77 19.98
C ASP A 638 6.44 -19.58 20.57
N VAL A 639 7.02 -18.38 20.52
CA VAL A 639 6.43 -17.17 21.11
C VAL A 639 5.32 -16.59 20.23
N GLY A 640 5.52 -16.55 18.91
CA GLY A 640 4.57 -15.98 17.95
C GLY A 640 3.32 -16.83 17.75
N CYS A 641 3.38 -18.14 18.00
CA CYS A 641 2.21 -19.02 17.94
C CYS A 641 1.29 -18.86 19.16
N GLU A 642 1.79 -18.41 20.32
CA GLU A 642 1.00 -18.28 21.54
C GLU A 642 -0.25 -17.37 21.36
N PRO A 643 -0.15 -16.15 20.78
CA PRO A 643 -1.32 -15.33 20.47
C PRO A 643 -2.37 -16.01 19.57
N ILE A 644 -1.93 -16.90 18.67
CA ILE A 644 -2.80 -17.64 17.76
C ILE A 644 -3.49 -18.79 18.50
N LEU A 645 -2.79 -19.47 19.39
CA LEU A 645 -3.36 -20.49 20.26
C LEU A 645 -4.40 -19.89 21.22
N HIS A 646 -4.16 -18.69 21.74
CA HIS A 646 -5.15 -17.96 22.55
C HIS A 646 -6.43 -17.69 21.76
N MET A 647 -6.30 -17.30 20.48
CA MET A 647 -7.45 -17.13 19.58
C MET A 647 -8.21 -18.44 19.35
N ARG A 648 -7.51 -19.55 19.07
CA ARG A 648 -8.14 -20.86 18.83
C ARG A 648 -8.91 -21.34 20.05
N HIS A 649 -8.32 -21.22 21.24
CA HIS A 649 -8.98 -21.56 22.50
C HIS A 649 -10.24 -20.72 22.71
N PHE A 650 -10.18 -19.42 22.44
CA PHE A 650 -11.35 -18.54 22.50
C PHE A 650 -12.43 -18.92 21.48
N GLN A 651 -12.05 -19.32 20.26
CA GLN A 651 -13.01 -19.78 19.25
C GLN A 651 -13.72 -21.07 19.66
N GLU A 652 -13.00 -22.02 20.26
CA GLU A 652 -13.51 -23.32 20.68
C GLU A 652 -14.38 -23.25 21.95
N LEU A 653 -13.91 -22.55 22.99
CA LEU A 653 -14.54 -22.57 24.32
C LEU A 653 -15.32 -21.29 24.65
N LYS A 654 -15.25 -20.25 23.81
CA LYS A 654 -15.84 -18.91 24.07
C LYS A 654 -15.36 -18.24 25.37
N GLU A 655 -14.27 -18.75 25.93
CA GLU A 655 -13.60 -18.23 27.12
C GLU A 655 -12.14 -17.91 26.83
N LEU A 656 -11.57 -16.96 27.57
CA LEU A 656 -10.16 -16.66 27.46
C LEU A 656 -9.30 -17.72 28.16
N PRO A 657 -8.13 -18.07 27.59
CA PRO A 657 -7.18 -18.95 28.27
C PRO A 657 -6.79 -18.40 29.64
N LYS A 658 -6.84 -19.25 30.67
CA LYS A 658 -6.42 -18.89 32.04
C LYS A 658 -4.99 -18.31 32.08
N LYS A 659 -4.11 -18.82 31.21
CA LYS A 659 -2.74 -18.31 31.04
C LYS A 659 -2.71 -16.84 30.61
N LEU A 660 -3.50 -16.49 29.60
CA LEU A 660 -3.61 -15.12 29.10
C LEU A 660 -4.23 -14.19 30.15
N VAL A 661 -5.29 -14.62 30.85
CA VAL A 661 -5.91 -13.86 31.93
C VAL A 661 -4.91 -13.59 33.06
N ASN A 662 -4.10 -14.58 33.43
CA ASN A 662 -3.04 -14.40 34.42
C ASN A 662 -1.94 -13.45 33.94
N ASP A 663 -1.49 -13.56 32.69
CA ASP A 663 -0.48 -12.65 32.11
C ASP A 663 -0.98 -11.19 32.05
N ILE A 664 -2.30 -10.98 31.87
CA ILE A 664 -2.94 -9.65 31.91
C ILE A 664 -3.00 -9.09 33.35
N LEU A 665 -3.39 -9.91 34.32
CA LEU A 665 -3.57 -9.49 35.73
C LEU A 665 -2.26 -9.37 36.49
N HIS A 666 -1.25 -10.13 36.09
CA HIS A 666 0.09 -10.12 36.66
C HIS A 666 1.09 -9.87 35.53
N PRO A 667 1.22 -8.60 35.07
CA PRO A 667 2.20 -8.25 34.05
C PRO A 667 3.56 -8.74 34.52
N ARG A 668 4.28 -9.45 33.66
CA ARG A 668 5.64 -9.91 33.98
C ARG A 668 6.43 -8.67 34.37
N SER A 669 6.78 -8.56 35.65
CA SER A 669 7.66 -7.51 36.14
C SER A 669 8.89 -7.55 35.25
N SER A 670 9.14 -6.47 34.52
CA SER A 670 10.36 -6.24 33.77
C SER A 670 11.54 -6.51 34.70
N GLN A 671 12.09 -7.74 34.64
CA GLN A 671 13.44 -8.01 35.10
C GLN A 671 14.31 -7.15 34.17
N ARG A 672 14.71 -6.01 34.71
CA ARG A 672 15.72 -5.13 34.12
C ARG A 672 17.02 -5.88 33.89
#